data_AF-A0A9X2D3Q1-F1
#
_entry.id   AF-A0A9X2D3Q1-F1
#
_cell.length_a   1.000
_cell.length_b   1.000
_cell.length_c   1.000
_cell.angle_alpha   90.00
_cell.angle_beta   90.00
_cell.angle_gamma   90.00
#
_symmetry.space_group_name_H-M   'P 1'
#
loop_
_entity.id
_entity.type
_entity.pdbx_description
1 polymer ?
#
loop_
_entity_poly.entity_id
_entity_poly.type
_entity_poly.pdbx_seq_one_letter_code
_entity_poly.pdbx_strand_id
1 'polypeptide(L)'
;MTFLFASALVIPGYESLSEETRTIFENSLPGRKFSQVAQSILTSSEELRTSSRFWHSFTGTAEQKKQAFQSQLNTQKKELMDDISEMDEYKTLVIHMTHALLEREIDEFQLLTKNQQQALSRTEFSKKLFTTLAQLDSQIEKERQEQDELSLWSRISGSGAALDVYINQLQTEREEAIQLWKTEFLQNPGLASFRETIEEQQKIIRQKQLEQKRIHLKEHATQLSVFFPLLNYRKFITEEPIIDQIRAKYWAAGETADPEKVDEELLTELLYFCMQQMNYIEIDFMNLDAFNKKHANRMAREILNSFNNNTHLDLDDWFKKYENKLHQQIIKQLQLINGKKWEVRQNGLTEDLLESLSYLWNSRAVNRANEFLRKMADAHGFIQATSFSTQNESSYLAILDVYNYARHQEQISEVRSVLSSLLSPLLPLYNEYKDIALYEKNPYWKSFRTIMPIVIIVAFIILVAVILAPLALPELAFTAAFVPALLIGLALATKYVSVKNDLYKKLRERYYGGAFEIPEFQVNARMLGAFGTMENASKVRTFYITGLKNCDDLEKEYSLKHEQGLLSQQDIDLRRENRTKRHQLCLEWYDIHSNNDLDFHRAPLIVSTRLQQNSEQEFQQLQNALQEERELIRQSVAEVTTDLKETIVSHNKMPAAIEQDAERESTTIKTNYRYGLFSPPRCLKLKAHIEELADFRAQISTVAVG
;
A
#
# COMPACT_ATOMS: atom_id res chain seq x y z
N MET A 1 35.47 2.54 70.88
CA MET A 1 34.14 1.98 71.14
C MET A 1 33.36 3.06 71.88
N THR A 2 32.12 3.38 71.48
CA THR A 2 31.27 4.34 72.21
C THR A 2 30.42 3.61 73.24
N PHE A 3 29.90 4.31 74.25
CA PHE A 3 28.97 3.71 75.23
C PHE A 3 27.78 3.05 74.52
N LEU A 4 27.23 3.69 73.47
CA LEU A 4 26.12 3.15 72.70
C LEU A 4 26.44 1.80 72.03
N PHE A 5 27.66 1.65 71.50
CA PHE A 5 28.11 0.38 70.92
C PHE A 5 28.27 -0.71 71.99
N ALA A 6 28.82 -0.37 73.16
CA ALA A 6 28.92 -1.30 74.28
C ALA A 6 27.54 -1.74 74.79
N SER A 7 26.58 -0.80 74.83
CA SER A 7 25.18 -1.03 75.19
C SER A 7 24.47 -1.96 74.20
N ALA A 8 24.72 -1.84 72.90
CA ALA A 8 24.16 -2.72 71.87
C ALA A 8 24.69 -4.16 71.95
N LEU A 9 25.91 -4.38 72.44
CA LEU A 9 26.46 -5.73 72.68
C LEU A 9 25.72 -6.44 73.83
N VAL A 10 25.30 -5.67 74.84
CA VAL A 10 24.60 -6.19 76.03
C VAL A 10 23.13 -6.44 75.72
N ILE A 11 22.40 -5.43 75.22
CA ILE A 11 21.02 -5.56 74.74
C ILE A 11 21.00 -5.23 73.24
N PRO A 12 20.96 -6.25 72.36
CA PRO A 12 20.84 -6.07 70.93
C PRO A 12 19.62 -5.20 70.56
N GLY A 13 19.80 -4.22 69.67
CA GLY A 13 18.73 -3.29 69.26
C GLY A 13 18.53 -2.08 70.19
N TYR A 14 19.31 -1.94 71.27
CA TYR A 14 19.24 -0.77 72.15
C TYR A 14 19.59 0.55 71.43
N GLU A 15 20.47 0.47 70.44
CA GLU A 15 20.93 1.61 69.63
C GLU A 15 19.86 2.22 68.71
N SER A 16 18.81 1.45 68.36
CA SER A 16 17.72 1.95 67.51
C SER A 16 16.67 2.75 68.29
N LEU A 17 16.83 2.92 69.60
CA LEU A 17 15.93 3.67 70.46
C LEU A 17 16.25 5.17 70.45
N SER A 18 15.22 6.00 70.59
CA SER A 18 15.39 7.44 70.79
C SER A 18 16.19 7.74 72.06
N GLU A 19 16.88 8.88 72.07
CA GLU A 19 17.67 9.33 73.24
C GLU A 19 16.79 9.47 74.50
N GLU A 20 15.54 9.91 74.32
CA GLU A 20 14.56 10.04 75.40
C GLU A 20 14.22 8.68 76.03
N THR A 21 13.89 7.66 75.22
CA THR A 21 13.57 6.32 75.71
C THR A 21 14.78 5.66 76.39
N ARG A 22 15.99 5.88 75.85
CA ARG A 22 17.24 5.39 76.46
C ARG A 22 17.47 6.02 77.83
N THR A 23 17.35 7.33 77.95
CA THR A 23 17.54 8.07 79.20
C THR A 23 16.54 7.64 80.28
N ILE A 24 15.28 7.40 79.91
CA ILE A 24 14.25 6.90 80.83
C ILE A 24 14.64 5.51 81.37
N PHE A 25 15.07 4.61 80.49
CA PHE A 25 15.49 3.27 80.91
C PHE A 25 16.74 3.32 81.78
N GLU A 26 17.80 4.03 81.38
CA GLU A 26 19.08 4.12 82.12
C GLU A 26 18.92 4.63 83.55
N ASN A 27 17.91 5.48 83.80
CA ASN A 27 17.60 6.00 85.13
C ASN A 27 16.82 5.02 86.03
N SER A 28 16.23 3.96 85.45
CA SER A 28 15.52 2.90 86.18
C SER A 28 16.48 1.94 86.89
N LEU A 29 15.96 1.13 87.82
CA LEU A 29 16.74 0.12 88.54
C LEU A 29 17.40 -0.92 87.60
N PRO A 30 16.69 -1.55 86.63
CA PRO A 30 17.33 -2.44 85.65
C PRO A 30 18.28 -1.69 84.72
N GLY A 31 17.95 -0.45 84.33
CA GLY A 31 18.80 0.35 83.47
C GLY A 31 20.13 0.76 84.10
N ARG A 32 20.16 1.03 85.42
CA ARG A 32 21.43 1.29 86.13
C ARG A 32 22.33 0.06 86.16
N LYS A 33 21.76 -1.13 86.38
CA LYS A 33 22.51 -2.40 86.30
C LYS A 33 23.04 -2.63 84.88
N PHE A 34 22.21 -2.39 83.87
CA PHE A 34 22.61 -2.44 82.47
C PHE A 34 23.74 -1.46 82.15
N SER A 35 23.63 -0.19 82.54
CA SER A 35 24.67 0.82 82.32
C SER A 35 25.97 0.48 83.04
N GLN A 36 25.92 -0.14 84.22
CA GLN A 36 27.11 -0.64 84.91
C GLN A 36 27.80 -1.75 84.10
N VAL A 37 27.05 -2.69 83.53
CA VAL A 37 27.60 -3.76 82.68
C VAL A 37 28.15 -3.19 81.37
N ALA A 38 27.43 -2.29 80.70
CA ALA A 38 27.88 -1.62 79.48
C ALA A 38 29.16 -0.79 79.72
N GLN A 39 29.23 -0.08 80.85
CA GLN A 39 30.43 0.67 81.25
C GLN A 39 31.61 -0.26 81.57
N SER A 40 31.36 -1.37 82.26
CA SER A 40 32.37 -2.41 82.54
C SER A 40 32.96 -3.00 81.26
N ILE A 41 32.10 -3.26 80.26
CA ILE A 41 32.51 -3.73 78.93
C ILE A 41 33.30 -2.65 78.18
N LEU A 42 32.86 -1.40 78.24
CA LEU A 42 33.56 -0.28 77.63
C LEU A 42 34.99 -0.15 78.21
N THR A 43 35.13 -0.14 79.53
CA THR A 43 36.43 -0.07 80.22
C THR A 43 37.29 -1.29 79.91
N SER A 44 36.72 -2.50 79.97
CA SER A 44 37.44 -3.75 79.64
C SER A 44 37.91 -3.78 78.17
N SER A 45 37.13 -3.19 77.25
CA SER A 45 37.51 -3.08 75.84
C SER A 45 38.65 -2.07 75.60
N GLU A 46 38.68 -0.97 76.38
CA GLU A 46 39.75 0.03 76.33
C GLU A 46 41.06 -0.51 76.94
N GLU A 47 40.97 -1.31 78.01
CA GLU A 47 42.11 -2.03 78.60
C GLU A 47 42.69 -3.05 77.60
N LEU A 48 41.83 -3.76 76.87
CA LEU A 48 42.25 -4.65 75.77
C LEU A 48 42.94 -3.87 74.65
N ARG A 49 42.42 -2.69 74.27
CA ARG A 49 43.01 -1.84 73.22
C ARG A 49 44.32 -1.17 73.62
N THR A 50 44.50 -0.85 74.90
CA THR A 50 45.73 -0.21 75.41
C THR A 50 46.83 -1.23 75.67
N SER A 51 46.47 -2.45 76.08
CA SER A 51 47.41 -3.58 76.20
C SER A 51 47.83 -4.21 74.86
N SER A 52 47.14 -3.89 73.76
CA SER A 52 47.36 -4.47 72.42
C SER A 52 48.55 -3.90 71.62
N ARG A 53 49.07 -2.71 71.95
CA ARG A 53 50.03 -2.02 71.05
C ARG A 53 51.47 -2.54 71.03
N PHE A 54 51.92 -3.32 72.03
CA PHE A 54 53.35 -3.69 72.14
C PHE A 54 53.65 -5.20 72.02
N TRP A 55 52.67 -6.08 72.19
CA TRP A 55 52.90 -7.54 72.27
C TRP A 55 52.27 -8.38 71.14
N HIS A 56 51.51 -7.78 70.21
CA HIS A 56 50.78 -8.53 69.17
C HIS A 56 51.63 -9.12 68.04
N SER A 57 52.93 -8.80 67.97
CA SER A 57 53.80 -9.35 66.92
C SER A 57 54.46 -10.68 67.30
N PHE A 58 54.38 -11.15 68.56
CA PHE A 58 55.23 -12.26 69.03
C PHE A 58 54.56 -13.37 69.86
N THR A 59 53.29 -13.27 70.28
CA THR A 59 52.63 -14.36 71.05
C THR A 59 51.17 -14.57 70.67
N GLY A 60 50.74 -15.83 70.48
CA GLY A 60 49.35 -16.27 70.23
C GLY A 60 48.36 -16.00 71.39
N THR A 61 48.70 -15.09 72.30
CA THR A 61 47.93 -14.69 73.48
C THR A 61 46.81 -13.69 73.14
N ALA A 62 46.80 -13.12 71.93
CA ALA A 62 45.77 -12.19 71.46
C ALA A 62 44.40 -12.87 71.34
N GLU A 63 44.38 -14.01 70.66
CA GLU A 63 43.19 -14.85 70.45
C GLU A 63 42.62 -15.31 71.79
N GLN A 64 43.48 -15.76 72.72
CA GLN A 64 43.08 -16.21 74.05
C GLN A 64 42.49 -15.08 74.90
N LYS A 65 43.04 -13.86 74.80
CA LYS A 65 42.46 -12.67 75.48
C LYS A 65 41.15 -12.22 74.85
N LYS A 66 41.00 -12.31 73.51
CA LYS A 66 39.75 -12.06 72.79
C LYS A 66 38.66 -13.06 73.19
N GLN A 67 39.01 -14.35 73.27
CA GLN A 67 38.12 -15.42 73.75
C GLN A 67 37.75 -15.27 75.22
N ALA A 68 38.71 -14.91 76.09
CA ALA A 68 38.45 -14.64 77.50
C ALA A 68 37.48 -13.46 77.67
N PHE A 69 37.68 -12.37 76.92
CA PHE A 69 36.78 -11.22 76.91
C PHE A 69 35.37 -11.57 76.41
N GLN A 70 35.25 -12.34 75.32
CA GLN A 70 33.96 -12.84 74.84
C GLN A 70 33.25 -13.73 75.86
N SER A 71 33.99 -14.62 76.54
CA SER A 71 33.43 -15.47 77.58
C SER A 71 32.93 -14.65 78.78
N GLN A 72 33.68 -13.63 79.19
CA GLN A 72 33.32 -12.72 80.27
C GLN A 72 32.09 -11.89 79.90
N LEU A 73 32.01 -11.37 78.68
CA LEU A 73 30.85 -10.64 78.17
C LEU A 73 29.59 -11.53 78.16
N ASN A 74 29.71 -12.78 77.71
CA ASN A 74 28.59 -13.71 77.70
C ASN A 74 28.10 -14.05 79.11
N THR A 75 29.01 -14.22 80.07
CA THR A 75 28.65 -14.44 81.48
C THR A 75 27.96 -13.21 82.07
N GLN A 76 28.53 -12.01 81.90
CA GLN A 76 27.92 -10.77 82.40
C GLN A 76 26.56 -10.47 81.77
N LYS A 77 26.40 -10.76 80.47
CA LYS A 77 25.13 -10.64 79.77
C LYS A 77 24.10 -11.61 80.33
N LYS A 78 24.48 -12.87 80.58
CA LYS A 78 23.59 -13.88 81.15
C LYS A 78 23.15 -13.51 82.56
N GLU A 79 24.09 -13.12 83.43
CA GLU A 79 23.80 -12.68 84.80
C GLU A 79 22.89 -11.44 84.81
N LEU A 80 23.15 -10.45 83.95
CA LEU A 80 22.29 -9.28 83.83
C LEU A 80 20.87 -9.67 83.39
N MET A 81 20.74 -10.53 82.37
CA MET A 81 19.44 -10.93 81.84
C MET A 81 18.63 -11.75 82.85
N ASP A 82 19.28 -12.65 83.59
CA ASP A 82 18.65 -13.41 84.70
C ASP A 82 18.13 -12.46 85.80
N ASP A 83 18.79 -11.32 85.99
CA ASP A 83 18.44 -10.29 86.98
C ASP A 83 17.33 -9.33 86.54
N ILE A 84 17.25 -8.98 85.25
CA ILE A 84 16.38 -7.89 84.75
C ILE A 84 15.20 -8.34 83.89
N SER A 85 15.20 -9.58 83.37
CA SER A 85 14.20 -10.02 82.37
C SER A 85 12.76 -9.92 82.84
N GLU A 86 12.52 -10.08 84.15
CA GLU A 86 11.18 -10.03 84.73
C GLU A 86 10.71 -8.63 85.15
N MET A 87 11.60 -7.62 85.12
CA MET A 87 11.28 -6.26 85.53
C MET A 87 10.42 -5.53 84.47
N ASP A 88 9.44 -4.74 84.93
CA ASP A 88 8.46 -4.07 84.06
C ASP A 88 9.11 -3.03 83.14
N GLU A 89 10.14 -2.33 83.62
CA GLU A 89 10.87 -1.33 82.84
C GLU A 89 11.66 -1.98 81.69
N TYR A 90 12.19 -3.19 81.90
CA TYR A 90 12.85 -3.97 80.85
C TYR A 90 11.83 -4.50 79.84
N LYS A 91 10.68 -5.02 80.30
CA LYS A 91 9.57 -5.42 79.42
C LYS A 91 9.07 -4.26 78.56
N THR A 92 9.03 -3.05 79.12
CA THR A 92 8.66 -1.82 78.40
C THR A 92 9.71 -1.44 77.35
N LEU A 93 11.00 -1.54 77.68
CA LEU A 93 12.10 -1.34 76.73
C LEU A 93 11.98 -2.29 75.53
N VAL A 94 11.70 -3.58 75.77
CA VAL A 94 11.52 -4.59 74.71
C VAL A 94 10.37 -4.23 73.77
N ILE A 95 9.26 -3.69 74.29
CA ILE A 95 8.14 -3.22 73.46
C ILE A 95 8.57 -2.05 72.57
N HIS A 96 9.34 -1.10 73.10
CA HIS A 96 9.86 0.02 72.30
C HIS A 96 10.85 -0.43 71.22
N MET A 97 11.71 -1.40 71.53
CA MET A 97 12.62 -1.99 70.53
C MET A 97 11.85 -2.77 69.46
N THR A 98 10.82 -3.52 69.85
CA THR A 98 9.94 -4.24 68.92
C THR A 98 9.19 -3.27 68.00
N HIS A 99 8.71 -2.14 68.54
CA HIS A 99 8.08 -1.09 67.74
C HIS A 99 9.03 -0.49 66.71
N ALA A 100 10.25 -0.13 67.13
CA ALA A 100 11.26 0.44 66.23
C ALA A 100 11.67 -0.57 65.13
N LEU A 101 11.72 -1.86 65.47
CA LEU A 101 11.98 -2.94 64.50
C LEU A 101 10.84 -3.08 63.48
N LEU A 102 9.58 -3.14 63.94
CA LEU A 102 8.42 -3.26 63.04
C LEU A 102 8.27 -2.05 62.12
N GLU A 103 8.56 -0.84 62.61
CA GLU A 103 8.56 0.38 61.81
C GLU A 103 9.63 0.38 60.70
N ARG A 104 10.74 -0.31 60.92
CA ARG A 104 11.84 -0.44 59.96
C ARG A 104 11.65 -1.57 58.96
N GLU A 105 11.14 -2.72 59.41
CA GLU A 105 11.10 -3.96 58.60
C GLU A 105 9.74 -4.23 57.94
N ILE A 106 8.65 -3.62 58.42
CA ILE A 106 7.28 -3.88 57.95
C ILE A 106 6.64 -2.56 57.49
N ASP A 107 6.65 -2.29 56.19
CA ASP A 107 6.07 -1.06 55.60
C ASP A 107 4.61 -0.82 56.02
N GLU A 108 3.82 -1.89 56.12
CA GLU A 108 2.40 -1.85 56.47
C GLU A 108 2.16 -1.40 57.93
N PHE A 109 3.18 -1.49 58.81
CA PHE A 109 3.08 -1.07 60.21
C PHE A 109 2.81 0.42 60.34
N GLN A 110 3.36 1.23 59.43
CA GLN A 110 3.19 2.69 59.43
C GLN A 110 1.76 3.11 59.09
N LEU A 111 0.96 2.23 58.48
CA LEU A 111 -0.42 2.48 58.09
C LEU A 111 -1.41 2.30 59.27
N LEU A 112 -0.95 1.71 60.37
CA LEU A 112 -1.76 1.51 61.58
C LEU A 112 -1.82 2.77 62.44
N THR A 113 -2.88 2.92 63.24
CA THR A 113 -2.94 3.99 64.25
C THR A 113 -1.90 3.77 65.35
N LYS A 114 -1.45 4.83 66.04
CA LYS A 114 -0.47 4.72 67.15
C LYS A 114 -0.85 3.70 68.21
N ASN A 115 -2.14 3.57 68.54
CA ASN A 115 -2.63 2.60 69.50
C ASN A 115 -2.53 1.16 68.98
N GLN A 116 -2.81 0.94 67.70
CA GLN A 116 -2.67 -0.36 67.04
C GLN A 116 -1.19 -0.74 66.86
N GLN A 117 -0.32 0.22 66.51
CA GLN A 117 1.13 0.01 66.46
C GLN A 117 1.68 -0.47 67.80
N GLN A 118 1.29 0.18 68.90
CA GLN A 118 1.66 -0.23 70.25
C GLN A 118 1.09 -1.61 70.62
N ALA A 119 -0.16 -1.90 70.27
CA ALA A 119 -0.78 -3.19 70.54
C ALA A 119 -0.12 -4.33 69.75
N LEU A 120 0.26 -4.10 68.49
CA LEU A 120 0.95 -5.09 67.66
C LEU A 120 2.39 -5.32 68.13
N SER A 121 3.07 -4.29 68.61
CA SER A 121 4.41 -4.40 69.21
C SER A 121 4.41 -5.20 70.52
N ARG A 122 3.24 -5.36 71.17
CA ARG A 122 3.08 -6.12 72.42
C ARG A 122 2.77 -7.60 72.20
N THR A 123 2.49 -8.04 70.97
CA THR A 123 2.13 -9.44 70.71
C THR A 123 3.34 -10.36 70.88
N GLU A 124 3.08 -11.59 71.30
CA GLU A 124 4.15 -12.57 71.54
C GLU A 124 4.92 -12.92 70.27
N PHE A 125 4.25 -12.97 69.11
CA PHE A 125 4.92 -13.22 67.84
C PHE A 125 5.78 -12.04 67.36
N SER A 126 5.41 -10.79 67.63
CA SER A 126 6.26 -9.62 67.36
C SER A 126 7.49 -9.57 68.25
N LYS A 127 7.34 -9.92 69.53
CA LYS A 127 8.48 -10.06 70.45
C LYS A 127 9.41 -11.20 70.01
N LYS A 128 8.85 -12.31 69.54
CA LYS A 128 9.60 -13.45 68.99
C LYS A 128 10.36 -13.07 67.71
N LEU A 129 9.75 -12.25 66.85
CA LEU A 129 10.45 -11.70 65.67
C LEU A 129 11.65 -10.85 66.11
N PHE A 130 11.44 -9.93 67.07
CA PHE A 130 12.52 -9.10 67.60
C PHE A 130 13.68 -9.95 68.16
N THR A 131 13.40 -10.96 68.99
CA THR A 131 14.46 -11.81 69.56
C THR A 131 15.20 -12.62 68.50
N THR A 132 14.49 -13.10 67.47
CA THR A 132 15.07 -13.88 66.37
C THR A 132 15.94 -13.00 65.47
N LEU A 133 15.43 -11.85 65.04
CA LEU A 133 16.17 -10.92 64.19
C LEU A 133 17.37 -10.31 64.92
N ALA A 134 17.24 -10.00 66.20
CA ALA A 134 18.36 -9.50 67.00
C ALA A 134 19.51 -10.52 67.13
N GLN A 135 19.20 -11.82 67.16
CA GLN A 135 20.21 -12.89 67.16
C GLN A 135 20.86 -13.03 65.77
N LEU A 136 20.05 -13.04 64.70
CA LEU A 136 20.54 -13.16 63.33
C LEU A 136 21.39 -11.95 62.91
N ASP A 137 20.93 -10.72 63.18
CA ASP A 137 21.68 -9.50 62.89
C ASP A 137 23.02 -9.48 63.65
N SER A 138 23.05 -9.96 64.91
CA SER A 138 24.29 -10.10 65.69
C SER A 138 25.24 -11.17 65.12
N GLN A 139 24.72 -12.26 64.56
CA GLN A 139 25.53 -13.30 63.91
C GLN A 139 26.09 -12.80 62.58
N ILE A 140 25.26 -12.16 61.75
CA ILE A 140 25.66 -11.55 60.47
C ILE A 140 26.78 -10.52 60.70
N GLU A 141 26.64 -9.65 61.69
CA GLU A 141 27.65 -8.62 61.99
C GLU A 141 28.96 -9.23 62.50
N LYS A 142 28.89 -10.30 63.31
CA LYS A 142 30.07 -11.04 63.76
C LYS A 142 30.83 -11.67 62.59
N GLU A 143 30.11 -12.35 61.68
CA GLU A 143 30.70 -12.99 60.51
C GLU A 143 31.26 -11.94 59.51
N ARG A 144 30.60 -10.78 59.35
CA ARG A 144 31.12 -9.66 58.56
C ARG A 144 32.41 -9.08 59.14
N GLN A 145 32.50 -8.94 60.46
CA GLN A 145 33.73 -8.49 61.13
C GLN A 145 34.87 -9.52 60.98
N GLU A 146 34.57 -10.81 61.04
CA GLU A 146 35.53 -11.88 60.75
C GLU A 146 35.99 -11.85 59.26
N GLN A 147 35.08 -11.53 58.34
CA GLN A 147 35.37 -11.32 56.91
C GLN A 147 36.32 -10.13 56.66
N ASP A 148 36.07 -9.01 57.34
CA ASP A 148 36.89 -7.79 57.25
C ASP A 148 38.29 -7.99 57.86
N GLU A 149 38.41 -8.74 58.96
CA GLU A 149 39.71 -9.14 59.56
C GLU A 149 40.50 -10.10 58.63
N LEU A 150 39.82 -10.89 57.79
CA LEU A 150 40.42 -11.86 56.86
C LEU A 150 40.82 -11.29 55.48
N SER A 151 40.67 -9.98 55.26
CA SER A 151 40.66 -9.30 53.95
C SER A 151 41.96 -9.34 53.11
N LEU A 152 43.07 -9.93 53.60
CA LEU A 152 44.29 -10.16 52.81
C LEU A 152 44.55 -11.63 52.44
N TRP A 153 44.07 -12.59 53.23
CA TRP A 153 44.31 -14.03 52.98
C TRP A 153 43.13 -14.74 52.28
N SER A 154 41.89 -14.27 52.49
CA SER A 154 40.67 -14.87 51.92
C SER A 154 40.53 -14.73 50.40
N ARG A 155 41.20 -13.73 49.79
CA ARG A 155 41.27 -13.57 48.32
C ARG A 155 42.13 -14.64 47.62
N ILE A 156 42.95 -15.38 48.35
CA ILE A 156 43.89 -16.38 47.81
C ILE A 156 43.43 -17.82 48.09
N SER A 157 42.69 -18.06 49.18
CA SER A 157 42.35 -19.43 49.65
C SER A 157 40.96 -19.95 49.24
N GLY A 158 40.09 -19.15 48.61
CA GLY A 158 38.72 -19.55 48.28
C GLY A 158 37.78 -19.71 49.49
N SER A 159 38.24 -19.40 50.71
CA SER A 159 37.44 -19.46 51.94
C SER A 159 36.41 -18.32 52.06
N GLY A 160 36.55 -17.24 51.29
CA GLY A 160 35.57 -16.15 51.25
C GLY A 160 34.22 -16.58 50.69
N ALA A 161 34.18 -17.49 49.72
CA ALA A 161 32.94 -17.97 49.11
C ALA A 161 32.08 -18.80 50.09
N ALA A 162 32.70 -19.56 51.00
CA ALA A 162 31.97 -20.32 52.02
C ALA A 162 31.35 -19.41 53.09
N LEU A 163 32.02 -18.32 53.43
CA LEU A 163 31.51 -17.32 54.38
C LEU A 163 30.37 -16.49 53.77
N ASP A 164 30.50 -16.10 52.50
CA ASP A 164 29.43 -15.41 51.76
C ASP A 164 28.17 -16.29 51.63
N VAL A 165 28.34 -17.60 51.40
CA VAL A 165 27.22 -18.57 51.39
C VAL A 165 26.54 -18.64 52.76
N TYR A 166 27.31 -18.61 53.86
CA TYR A 166 26.75 -18.63 55.21
C TYR A 166 26.05 -17.32 55.59
N ILE A 167 26.61 -16.16 55.23
CA ILE A 167 25.96 -14.85 55.41
C ILE A 167 24.65 -14.79 54.61
N ASN A 168 24.64 -15.28 53.37
CA ASN A 168 23.41 -15.36 52.56
C ASN A 168 22.38 -16.33 53.18
N GLN A 169 22.83 -17.43 53.81
CA GLN A 169 21.94 -18.32 54.55
C GLN A 169 21.29 -17.61 55.75
N LEU A 170 22.07 -16.89 56.55
CA LEU A 170 21.55 -16.09 57.68
C LEU A 170 20.60 -14.98 57.22
N GLN A 171 20.86 -14.36 56.07
CA GLN A 171 19.94 -13.41 55.44
C GLN A 171 18.64 -14.07 54.97
N THR A 172 18.72 -15.31 54.46
CA THR A 172 17.53 -16.09 54.08
C THR A 172 16.70 -16.42 55.32
N GLU A 173 17.32 -16.88 56.40
CA GLU A 173 16.65 -17.16 57.68
C GLU A 173 16.00 -15.89 58.26
N ARG A 174 16.62 -14.73 58.05
CA ARG A 174 16.08 -13.42 58.40
C ARG A 174 14.78 -13.10 57.64
N GLU A 175 14.77 -13.32 56.33
CA GLU A 175 13.58 -13.15 55.49
C GLU A 175 12.47 -14.14 55.86
N GLU A 176 12.82 -15.40 56.14
CA GLU A 176 11.88 -16.44 56.59
C GLU A 176 11.21 -16.06 57.91
N ALA A 177 11.96 -15.50 58.87
CA ALA A 177 11.39 -15.00 60.13
C ALA A 177 10.38 -13.87 59.91
N ILE A 178 10.65 -12.95 58.98
CA ILE A 178 9.72 -11.88 58.60
C ILE A 178 8.47 -12.46 57.94
N GLN A 179 8.60 -13.45 57.05
CA GLN A 179 7.46 -14.10 56.41
C GLN A 179 6.61 -14.90 57.39
N LEU A 180 7.24 -15.57 58.35
CA LEU A 180 6.53 -16.26 59.43
C LEU A 180 5.71 -15.26 60.25
N TRP A 181 6.31 -14.12 60.62
CA TRP A 181 5.60 -13.06 61.32
C TRP A 181 4.40 -12.54 60.51
N LYS A 182 4.56 -12.31 59.20
CA LYS A 182 3.44 -11.89 58.31
C LYS A 182 2.32 -12.93 58.30
N THR A 183 2.67 -14.21 58.26
CA THR A 183 1.71 -15.31 58.30
C THR A 183 0.95 -15.35 59.62
N GLU A 184 1.65 -15.21 60.75
CA GLU A 184 1.05 -15.15 62.09
C GLU A 184 0.16 -13.91 62.27
N PHE A 185 0.56 -12.76 61.71
CA PHE A 185 -0.25 -11.54 61.67
C PHE A 185 -1.56 -11.72 60.89
N LEU A 186 -1.51 -12.40 59.74
CA LEU A 186 -2.69 -12.68 58.92
C LEU A 186 -3.64 -13.67 59.59
N GLN A 187 -3.11 -14.70 60.24
CA GLN A 187 -3.89 -15.77 60.84
C GLN A 187 -4.49 -15.41 62.22
N ASN A 188 -3.98 -14.39 62.90
CA ASN A 188 -4.47 -14.02 64.22
C ASN A 188 -5.88 -13.36 64.13
N PRO A 189 -6.93 -13.97 64.71
CA PRO A 189 -8.29 -13.43 64.65
C PRO A 189 -8.44 -12.12 65.45
N GLY A 190 -7.66 -11.92 66.52
CA GLY A 190 -7.71 -10.72 67.37
C GLY A 190 -7.17 -9.46 66.70
N LEU A 191 -6.55 -9.57 65.53
CA LEU A 191 -5.97 -8.47 64.76
C LEU A 191 -6.73 -8.16 63.46
N ALA A 192 -7.96 -8.69 63.30
CA ALA A 192 -8.78 -8.46 62.12
C ALA A 192 -9.00 -6.95 61.82
N SER A 193 -9.30 -6.16 62.85
CA SER A 193 -9.50 -4.72 62.71
C SER A 193 -8.23 -3.97 62.27
N PHE A 194 -7.04 -4.53 62.49
CA PHE A 194 -5.77 -3.92 62.10
C PHE A 194 -5.56 -4.14 60.59
N ARG A 195 -5.92 -5.34 60.09
CA ARG A 195 -5.90 -5.65 58.65
C ARG A 195 -6.91 -4.80 57.88
N GLU A 196 -8.11 -4.61 58.41
CA GLU A 196 -9.11 -3.71 57.81
C GLU A 196 -8.58 -2.26 57.72
N THR A 197 -7.90 -1.79 58.78
CA THR A 197 -7.27 -0.45 58.77
C THR A 197 -6.19 -0.34 57.70
N ILE A 198 -5.33 -1.36 57.58
CA ILE A 198 -4.28 -1.42 56.54
C ILE A 198 -4.92 -1.41 55.14
N GLU A 199 -5.93 -2.24 54.91
CA GLU A 199 -6.62 -2.34 53.62
C GLU A 199 -7.30 -1.01 53.23
N GLU A 200 -7.95 -0.34 54.19
CA GLU A 200 -8.57 0.97 53.97
C GLU A 200 -7.53 2.03 53.63
N GLN A 201 -6.43 2.11 54.37
CA GLN A 201 -5.35 3.06 54.10
C GLN A 201 -4.65 2.78 52.77
N GLN A 202 -4.41 1.51 52.44
CA GLN A 202 -3.88 1.11 51.13
C GLN A 202 -4.83 1.51 49.99
N LYS A 203 -6.14 1.36 50.18
CA LYS A 203 -7.15 1.80 49.21
C LYS A 203 -7.13 3.32 49.02
N ILE A 204 -7.02 4.09 50.10
CA ILE A 204 -6.87 5.55 50.04
C ILE A 204 -5.59 5.95 49.29
N ILE A 205 -4.46 5.30 49.59
CA ILE A 205 -3.18 5.55 48.90
C ILE A 205 -3.30 5.24 47.41
N ARG A 206 -3.88 4.08 47.05
CA ARG A 206 -4.12 3.70 45.65
C ARG A 206 -5.04 4.70 44.94
N GLN A 207 -6.11 5.16 45.58
CA GLN A 207 -6.98 6.19 45.01
C GLN A 207 -6.24 7.51 44.78
N LYS A 208 -5.41 7.96 45.72
CA LYS A 208 -4.58 9.16 45.57
C LYS A 208 -3.58 9.00 44.42
N GLN A 209 -2.93 7.85 44.28
CA GLN A 209 -2.01 7.55 43.17
C GLN A 209 -2.75 7.58 41.82
N LEU A 210 -3.95 7.02 41.75
CA LEU A 210 -4.78 7.06 40.54
C LEU A 210 -5.22 8.47 40.19
N GLU A 211 -5.60 9.27 41.17
CA GLU A 211 -5.96 10.67 40.98
C GLU A 211 -4.77 11.49 40.48
N GLN A 212 -3.58 11.30 41.07
CA GLN A 212 -2.34 11.91 40.58
C GLN A 212 -2.01 11.49 39.15
N LYS A 213 -2.13 10.19 38.82
CA LYS A 213 -1.92 9.69 37.46
C LYS A 213 -2.92 10.32 36.46
N ARG A 214 -4.19 10.48 36.86
CA ARG A 214 -5.22 11.13 36.04
C ARG A 214 -4.94 12.61 35.81
N ILE A 215 -4.48 13.33 36.83
CA ILE A 215 -4.07 14.74 36.70
C ILE A 215 -2.93 14.84 35.70
N HIS A 216 -1.90 13.99 35.85
CA HIS A 216 -0.75 13.97 34.94
C HIS A 216 -1.15 13.66 33.49
N LEU A 217 -2.02 12.66 33.27
CA LEU A 217 -2.54 12.34 31.93
C LEU A 217 -3.38 13.46 31.32
N LYS A 218 -4.14 14.20 32.14
CA LYS A 218 -4.90 15.36 31.68
C LYS A 218 -3.97 16.52 31.28
N GLU A 219 -2.92 16.75 32.05
CA GLU A 219 -1.88 17.72 31.72
C GLU A 219 -1.14 17.34 30.45
N HIS A 220 -0.76 16.06 30.30
CA HIS A 220 -0.16 15.51 29.08
C HIS A 220 -1.03 15.77 27.84
N ALA A 221 -2.31 15.40 27.88
CA ALA A 221 -3.25 15.67 26.79
C ALA A 221 -3.34 17.17 26.48
N THR A 222 -3.32 18.02 27.51
CA THR A 222 -3.40 19.47 27.34
C THR A 222 -2.14 20.02 26.68
N GLN A 223 -0.95 19.57 27.09
CA GLN A 223 0.31 19.91 26.44
C GLN A 223 0.35 19.43 24.98
N LEU A 224 -0.13 18.22 24.70
CA LEU A 224 -0.23 17.70 23.33
C LEU A 224 -1.17 18.56 22.47
N SER A 225 -2.31 19.02 23.03
CA SER A 225 -3.24 19.91 22.33
C SER A 225 -2.69 21.32 22.08
N VAL A 226 -1.71 21.76 22.87
CA VAL A 226 -0.99 23.02 22.64
C VAL A 226 0.10 22.83 21.57
N PHE A 227 0.80 21.69 21.60
CA PHE A 227 1.81 21.34 20.60
C PHE A 227 1.21 21.10 19.22
N PHE A 228 0.04 20.47 19.14
CA PHE A 228 -0.69 20.20 17.89
C PHE A 228 -2.16 20.64 18.00
N PRO A 229 -2.45 21.94 17.76
CA PRO A 229 -3.77 22.53 17.99
C PRO A 229 -4.94 21.92 17.21
N LEU A 230 -4.68 21.20 16.10
CA LEU A 230 -5.70 20.48 15.34
C LEU A 230 -6.52 19.48 16.21
N LEU A 231 -5.96 18.98 17.32
CA LEU A 231 -6.67 18.11 18.26
C LEU A 231 -7.88 18.77 18.95
N ASN A 232 -7.95 20.09 18.97
CA ASN A 232 -9.06 20.84 19.56
C ASN A 232 -10.29 20.93 18.63
N TYR A 233 -10.19 20.42 17.40
CA TYR A 233 -11.26 20.45 16.40
C TYR A 233 -12.04 19.14 16.34
N ARG A 234 -13.28 19.21 15.81
CA ARG A 234 -14.15 18.04 15.56
C ARG A 234 -13.99 17.53 14.13
N LYS A 235 -14.02 16.20 13.92
CA LYS A 235 -14.14 15.60 12.57
C LYS A 235 -15.51 15.92 11.96
N PHE A 236 -16.57 15.70 12.74
CA PHE A 236 -17.96 15.94 12.37
C PHE A 236 -18.69 16.76 13.44
N ILE A 237 -19.75 17.47 13.06
CA ILE A 237 -20.55 18.31 13.97
C ILE A 237 -21.09 17.50 15.16
N THR A 238 -21.42 16.23 14.92
CA THR A 238 -22.00 15.28 15.87
C THR A 238 -20.98 14.66 16.83
N GLU A 239 -19.69 14.83 16.60
CA GLU A 239 -18.63 14.23 17.42
C GLU A 239 -18.03 15.25 18.40
N GLU A 240 -17.47 14.75 19.49
CA GLU A 240 -16.67 15.56 20.41
C GLU A 240 -15.28 15.87 19.80
N PRO A 241 -14.62 16.96 20.22
CA PRO A 241 -13.23 17.24 19.84
C PRO A 241 -12.31 16.05 20.13
N ILE A 242 -11.29 15.85 19.29
CA ILE A 242 -10.38 14.70 19.44
C ILE A 242 -9.69 14.71 20.80
N ILE A 243 -9.35 15.88 21.32
CA ILE A 243 -8.76 16.00 22.65
C ILE A 243 -9.67 15.49 23.77
N ASP A 244 -10.98 15.66 23.64
CA ASP A 244 -11.94 15.18 24.63
C ASP A 244 -12.14 13.67 24.49
N GLN A 245 -12.04 13.12 23.28
CA GLN A 245 -11.97 11.67 23.05
C GLN A 245 -10.71 11.04 23.67
N ILE A 246 -9.54 11.70 23.56
CA ILE A 246 -8.29 11.27 24.23
C ILE A 246 -8.50 11.23 25.75
N ARG A 247 -9.04 12.32 26.32
CA ARG A 247 -9.32 12.42 27.76
C ARG A 247 -10.31 11.36 28.24
N ALA A 248 -11.36 11.09 27.47
CA ALA A 248 -12.33 10.06 27.77
C ALA A 248 -11.69 8.65 27.74
N LYS A 249 -10.84 8.35 26.76
CA LYS A 249 -10.10 7.07 26.69
C LYS A 249 -9.12 6.92 27.86
N TYR A 250 -8.40 7.97 28.25
CA TYR A 250 -7.55 7.94 29.45
C TYR A 250 -8.36 7.66 30.72
N TRP A 251 -9.56 8.27 30.84
CA TRP A 251 -10.43 8.05 31.99
C TRP A 251 -10.96 6.60 32.05
N ALA A 252 -11.35 6.04 30.91
CA ALA A 252 -11.86 4.68 30.79
C ALA A 252 -10.79 3.60 31.02
N ALA A 253 -9.55 3.83 30.56
CA ALA A 253 -8.47 2.84 30.63
C ALA A 253 -7.78 2.73 32.01
N GLY A 254 -8.04 3.66 32.93
CA GLY A 254 -7.67 3.57 34.35
C GLY A 254 -6.18 3.27 34.58
N GLU A 255 -5.86 2.17 35.25
CA GLU A 255 -4.48 1.74 35.54
C GLU A 255 -3.71 1.29 34.30
N THR A 256 -4.41 0.74 33.30
CA THR A 256 -3.85 0.09 32.11
C THR A 256 -3.67 1.01 30.90
N ALA A 257 -4.00 2.30 31.04
CA ALA A 257 -3.85 3.26 29.96
C ALA A 257 -2.37 3.42 29.55
N ASP A 258 -2.06 3.04 28.32
CA ASP A 258 -0.80 3.34 27.66
C ASP A 258 -0.99 4.63 26.85
N PRO A 259 -0.50 5.79 27.35
CA PRO A 259 -0.80 7.09 26.75
C PRO A 259 -0.32 7.18 25.31
N GLU A 260 0.86 6.61 25.01
CA GLU A 260 1.45 6.64 23.67
C GLU A 260 0.56 5.93 22.64
N LYS A 261 -0.04 4.79 23.01
CA LYS A 261 -0.92 4.04 22.10
C LYS A 261 -2.24 4.75 21.84
N VAL A 262 -2.85 5.33 22.88
CA VAL A 262 -4.11 6.07 22.75
C VAL A 262 -3.91 7.31 21.89
N ASP A 263 -2.81 8.03 22.12
CA ASP A 263 -2.47 9.22 21.35
C ASP A 263 -2.14 8.86 19.89
N GLU A 264 -1.36 7.81 19.66
CA GLU A 264 -1.02 7.34 18.31
C GLU A 264 -2.28 6.96 17.53
N GLU A 265 -3.20 6.21 18.15
CA GLU A 265 -4.44 5.76 17.51
C GLU A 265 -5.32 6.95 17.10
N LEU A 266 -5.65 7.84 18.04
CA LEU A 266 -6.57 8.95 17.78
C LEU A 266 -5.96 10.01 16.85
N LEU A 267 -4.65 10.27 16.97
CA LEU A 267 -3.94 11.16 16.05
C LEU A 267 -3.85 10.55 14.64
N THR A 268 -3.62 9.23 14.53
CA THR A 268 -3.65 8.52 13.25
C THR A 268 -5.01 8.67 12.58
N GLU A 269 -6.10 8.46 13.32
CA GLU A 269 -7.46 8.58 12.79
C GLU A 269 -7.78 9.99 12.30
N LEU A 270 -7.40 11.02 13.07
CA LEU A 270 -7.57 12.42 12.71
C LEU A 270 -6.83 12.76 11.40
N LEU A 271 -5.56 12.38 11.31
CA LEU A 271 -4.75 12.66 10.13
C LEU A 271 -5.23 11.85 8.91
N TYR A 272 -5.65 10.61 9.13
CA TYR A 272 -6.25 9.78 8.09
C TYR A 272 -7.53 10.42 7.56
N PHE A 273 -8.40 10.94 8.43
CA PHE A 273 -9.60 11.68 8.02
C PHE A 273 -9.24 12.87 7.12
N CYS A 274 -8.28 13.70 7.51
CA CYS A 274 -7.84 14.84 6.69
C CYS A 274 -7.31 14.40 5.31
N MET A 275 -6.48 13.35 5.26
CA MET A 275 -5.95 12.82 4.00
C MET A 275 -7.05 12.22 3.12
N GLN A 276 -7.97 11.47 3.72
CA GLN A 276 -9.04 10.78 2.98
C GLN A 276 -10.06 11.76 2.42
N GLN A 277 -10.42 12.82 3.15
CA GLN A 277 -11.35 13.86 2.66
C GLN A 277 -10.78 14.58 1.43
N MET A 278 -9.52 15.00 1.48
CA MET A 278 -8.87 15.66 0.33
C MET A 278 -8.75 14.73 -0.88
N ASN A 279 -8.33 13.49 -0.64
CA ASN A 279 -8.16 12.53 -1.72
C ASN A 279 -9.50 12.05 -2.31
N TYR A 280 -10.57 11.93 -1.52
CA TYR A 280 -11.88 11.52 -2.05
C TYR A 280 -12.46 12.55 -3.03
N ILE A 281 -12.23 13.84 -2.77
CA ILE A 281 -12.77 14.92 -3.59
C ILE A 281 -11.93 15.12 -4.86
N GLU A 282 -10.60 14.99 -4.76
CA GLU A 282 -9.70 15.25 -5.89
C GLU A 282 -9.23 14.00 -6.64
N ILE A 283 -9.20 12.81 -6.02
CA ILE A 283 -8.66 11.56 -6.56
C ILE A 283 -9.65 10.40 -6.31
N ASP A 284 -10.84 10.50 -6.90
CA ASP A 284 -11.95 9.55 -6.70
C ASP A 284 -11.77 8.20 -7.44
N PHE A 285 -11.06 8.20 -8.56
CA PHE A 285 -10.84 7.02 -9.42
C PHE A 285 -9.88 5.97 -8.82
N MET A 286 -9.24 6.25 -7.68
CA MET A 286 -8.23 5.37 -7.07
C MET A 286 -8.50 5.13 -5.58
N ASN A 287 -8.44 3.87 -5.17
CA ASN A 287 -8.47 3.53 -3.76
C ASN A 287 -7.13 3.82 -3.08
N LEU A 288 -7.08 4.91 -2.30
CA LEU A 288 -5.91 5.33 -1.52
C LEU A 288 -6.01 4.98 -0.02
N ASP A 289 -6.99 4.19 0.41
CA ASP A 289 -7.28 3.93 1.82
C ASP A 289 -6.05 3.41 2.61
N ALA A 290 -5.49 2.29 2.17
CA ALA A 290 -4.32 1.69 2.83
C ALA A 290 -3.07 2.59 2.76
N PHE A 291 -2.95 3.39 1.70
CA PHE A 291 -1.86 4.35 1.56
C PHE A 291 -2.01 5.50 2.57
N ASN A 292 -3.20 6.11 2.64
CA ASN A 292 -3.51 7.21 3.55
C ASN A 292 -3.38 6.77 5.01
N LYS A 293 -3.90 5.60 5.37
CA LYS A 293 -3.80 5.07 6.74
C LYS A 293 -2.35 4.86 7.18
N LYS A 294 -1.51 4.31 6.29
CA LYS A 294 -0.07 4.12 6.54
C LYS A 294 0.65 5.45 6.73
N HIS A 295 0.34 6.44 5.91
CA HIS A 295 0.98 7.75 5.97
C HIS A 295 0.51 8.58 7.16
N ALA A 296 -0.77 8.53 7.50
CA ALA A 296 -1.33 9.13 8.70
C ALA A 296 -0.68 8.56 9.97
N ASN A 297 -0.52 7.24 10.07
CA ASN A 297 0.15 6.62 11.21
C ASN A 297 1.61 7.07 11.34
N ARG A 298 2.32 7.14 10.22
CA ARG A 298 3.70 7.63 10.22
C ARG A 298 3.79 9.09 10.68
N MET A 299 2.89 9.94 10.21
CA MET A 299 2.82 11.34 10.62
C MET A 299 2.49 11.47 12.11
N ALA A 300 1.54 10.68 12.61
CA ALA A 300 1.19 10.64 14.03
C ALA A 300 2.41 10.30 14.89
N ARG A 301 3.18 9.27 14.52
CA ARG A 301 4.42 8.91 15.22
C ARG A 301 5.48 10.01 15.16
N GLU A 302 5.65 10.69 14.04
CA GLU A 302 6.62 11.79 13.93
C GLU A 302 6.21 12.99 14.78
N ILE A 303 4.90 13.28 14.90
CA ILE A 303 4.36 14.30 15.83
C ILE A 303 4.62 13.89 17.28
N LEU A 304 4.26 12.67 17.67
CA LEU A 304 4.42 12.19 19.05
C LEU A 304 5.89 12.09 19.45
N ASN A 305 6.77 11.62 18.56
CA ASN A 305 8.21 11.62 18.80
C ASN A 305 8.75 13.04 18.99
N SER A 306 8.23 14.01 18.23
CA SER A 306 8.66 15.40 18.37
C SER A 306 8.17 16.02 19.68
N PHE A 307 6.94 15.69 20.08
CA PHE A 307 6.36 16.08 21.36
C PHE A 307 7.13 15.47 22.55
N ASN A 308 7.30 14.15 22.57
CA ASN A 308 7.96 13.43 23.66
C ASN A 308 9.44 13.82 23.83
N ASN A 309 10.13 14.17 22.74
CA ASN A 309 11.53 14.58 22.77
C ASN A 309 11.73 16.11 22.82
N ASN A 310 10.64 16.90 22.88
CA ASN A 310 10.68 18.37 22.80
C ASN A 310 11.47 18.91 21.59
N THR A 311 11.36 18.28 20.43
CA THR A 311 12.02 18.70 19.20
C THR A 311 11.06 19.47 18.28
N HIS A 312 11.62 20.30 17.39
CA HIS A 312 10.82 21.00 16.38
C HIS A 312 10.23 20.02 15.36
N LEU A 313 8.93 20.14 15.07
CA LEU A 313 8.24 19.33 14.08
C LEU A 313 8.42 19.90 12.68
N ASP A 314 9.22 19.23 11.84
CA ASP A 314 9.40 19.60 10.42
C ASP A 314 8.29 19.01 9.55
N LEU A 315 7.14 19.69 9.51
CA LEU A 315 6.03 19.33 8.64
C LEU A 315 6.36 19.46 7.15
N ASP A 316 7.28 20.36 6.78
CA ASP A 316 7.57 20.69 5.40
C ASP A 316 8.30 19.54 4.70
N ASP A 317 9.30 18.96 5.35
CA ASP A 317 9.98 17.76 4.85
C ASP A 317 9.02 16.56 4.78
N TRP A 318 8.12 16.41 5.75
CA TRP A 318 7.13 15.34 5.72
C TRP A 318 6.18 15.47 4.52
N PHE A 319 5.60 16.64 4.30
CA PHE A 319 4.72 16.89 3.16
C PHE A 319 5.44 16.69 1.83
N LYS A 320 6.70 17.12 1.72
CA LYS A 320 7.51 16.89 0.52
C LYS A 320 7.77 15.40 0.26
N LYS A 321 7.98 14.60 1.32
CA LYS A 321 8.09 13.13 1.20
C LYS A 321 6.75 12.47 0.85
N TYR A 322 5.65 12.97 1.39
CA TYR A 322 4.30 12.50 1.09
C TYR A 322 3.93 12.79 -0.37
N GLU A 323 4.13 14.02 -0.85
CA GLU A 323 3.90 14.44 -2.24
C GLU A 323 4.59 13.49 -3.23
N ASN A 324 5.89 13.26 -3.04
CA ASN A 324 6.67 12.37 -3.90
C ASN A 324 6.14 10.92 -3.90
N LYS A 325 5.72 10.42 -2.73
CA LYS A 325 5.18 9.05 -2.61
C LYS A 325 3.78 8.93 -3.18
N LEU A 326 2.93 9.93 -3.00
CA LEU A 326 1.60 9.99 -3.58
C LEU A 326 1.69 10.04 -5.12
N HIS A 327 2.57 10.89 -5.66
CA HIS A 327 2.85 10.95 -7.09
C HIS A 327 3.31 9.58 -7.63
N GLN A 328 4.28 8.94 -6.99
CA GLN A 328 4.75 7.61 -7.38
C GLN A 328 3.65 6.54 -7.32
N GLN A 329 2.82 6.58 -6.28
CA GLN A 329 1.71 5.64 -6.10
C GLN A 329 0.65 5.82 -7.20
N ILE A 330 0.33 7.06 -7.55
CA ILE A 330 -0.62 7.38 -8.62
C ILE A 330 -0.11 6.88 -9.97
N ILE A 331 1.13 7.23 -10.34
CA ILE A 331 1.75 6.77 -11.59
C ILE A 331 1.77 5.24 -11.65
N LYS A 332 2.16 4.58 -10.56
CA LYS A 332 2.17 3.11 -10.49
C LYS A 332 0.78 2.52 -10.71
N GLN A 333 -0.27 3.08 -10.10
CA GLN A 333 -1.63 2.58 -10.23
C GLN A 333 -2.25 2.85 -11.62
N LEU A 334 -1.87 3.95 -12.26
CA LEU A 334 -2.25 4.23 -13.65
C LEU A 334 -1.60 3.28 -14.66
N GLN A 335 -0.41 2.74 -14.34
CA GLN A 335 0.26 1.72 -15.15
C GLN A 335 -0.30 0.30 -15.00
N LEU A 336 -1.08 0.05 -13.95
CA LEU A 336 -1.70 -1.26 -13.71
C LEU A 336 -3.03 -1.33 -14.46
N ILE A 337 -3.23 -2.44 -15.19
CA ILE A 337 -4.48 -2.79 -15.86
C ILE A 337 -5.12 -3.93 -15.07
N ASN A 338 -6.35 -3.75 -14.58
CA ASN A 338 -7.03 -4.72 -13.70
C ASN A 338 -6.16 -5.15 -12.49
N GLY A 339 -5.39 -4.20 -11.94
CA GLY A 339 -4.51 -4.41 -10.80
C GLY A 339 -3.22 -5.20 -11.07
N LYS A 340 -2.94 -5.58 -12.33
CA LYS A 340 -1.73 -6.32 -12.72
C LYS A 340 -0.86 -5.50 -13.67
N LYS A 341 0.45 -5.81 -13.67
CA LYS A 341 1.36 -5.28 -14.69
C LYS A 341 0.97 -5.88 -16.03
N TRP A 342 0.82 -5.03 -17.04
CA TRP A 342 0.58 -5.50 -18.40
C TRP A 342 1.85 -6.11 -18.97
N GLU A 343 1.81 -7.41 -19.25
CA GLU A 343 2.89 -8.12 -19.91
C GLU A 343 2.64 -8.13 -21.41
N VAL A 344 3.50 -7.43 -22.16
CA VAL A 344 3.50 -7.52 -23.62
C VAL A 344 4.01 -8.90 -23.99
N ARG A 345 3.10 -9.80 -24.37
CA ARG A 345 3.50 -11.12 -24.88
C ARG A 345 4.04 -10.93 -26.28
N GLN A 346 5.27 -11.37 -26.52
CA GLN A 346 5.76 -11.47 -27.90
C GLN A 346 4.88 -12.46 -28.65
N ASN A 347 4.20 -11.96 -29.68
CA ASN A 347 3.30 -12.73 -30.53
C ASN A 347 4.05 -13.88 -31.21
N GLY A 348 4.04 -15.06 -30.60
CA GLY A 348 4.16 -16.30 -31.35
C GLY A 348 2.86 -16.47 -32.15
N LEU A 349 2.95 -16.46 -33.47
CA LEU A 349 1.87 -16.99 -34.31
C LEU A 349 1.64 -18.44 -33.85
N THR A 350 0.51 -18.70 -33.21
CA THR A 350 0.10 -20.07 -32.92
C THR A 350 -0.10 -20.78 -34.26
N GLU A 351 0.41 -22.01 -34.39
CA GLU A 351 0.31 -22.80 -35.63
C GLU A 351 -1.14 -22.87 -36.14
N ASP A 352 -2.12 -22.85 -35.23
CA ASP A 352 -3.56 -22.87 -35.51
C ASP A 352 -4.08 -21.66 -36.31
N LEU A 353 -3.40 -20.50 -36.25
CA LEU A 353 -3.79 -19.28 -36.98
C LEU A 353 -3.27 -19.28 -38.43
N LEU A 354 -2.32 -20.15 -38.78
CA LEU A 354 -1.70 -20.17 -40.11
C LEU A 354 -2.65 -20.60 -41.24
N GLU A 355 -3.80 -21.19 -40.96
CA GLU A 355 -4.78 -21.57 -41.99
C GLU A 355 -5.83 -20.48 -42.25
N SER A 356 -5.84 -19.40 -41.46
CA SER A 356 -6.75 -18.26 -41.66
C SER A 356 -6.23 -17.31 -42.75
N LEU A 357 -7.13 -16.81 -43.61
CA LEU A 357 -6.75 -15.96 -44.75
C LEU A 357 -6.14 -14.63 -44.27
N SER A 358 -6.67 -14.08 -43.19
CA SER A 358 -6.19 -12.86 -42.55
C SER A 358 -4.71 -12.92 -42.12
N TYR A 359 -4.24 -14.09 -41.67
CA TYR A 359 -2.86 -14.29 -41.23
C TYR A 359 -1.96 -14.82 -42.35
N LEU A 360 -2.49 -15.65 -43.27
CA LEU A 360 -1.78 -16.10 -44.47
C LEU A 360 -1.33 -14.92 -45.33
N TRP A 361 -2.24 -13.97 -45.57
CA TRP A 361 -1.97 -12.81 -46.43
C TRP A 361 -0.93 -11.85 -45.83
N ASN A 362 -0.79 -11.85 -44.50
CA ASN A 362 0.20 -11.06 -43.77
C ASN A 362 1.52 -11.82 -43.52
N SER A 363 1.64 -13.09 -43.93
CA SER A 363 2.87 -13.86 -43.73
C SER A 363 4.00 -13.34 -44.62
N ARG A 364 5.24 -13.37 -44.11
CA ARG A 364 6.43 -12.96 -44.90
C ARG A 364 6.60 -13.80 -46.17
N ALA A 365 6.25 -15.08 -46.12
CA ALA A 365 6.38 -16.00 -47.26
C ALA A 365 5.36 -15.68 -48.36
N VAL A 366 4.08 -15.51 -48.01
CA VAL A 366 3.04 -15.12 -48.98
C VAL A 366 3.28 -13.71 -49.49
N ASN A 367 3.75 -12.77 -48.67
CA ASN A 367 4.11 -11.44 -49.15
C ASN A 367 5.27 -11.48 -50.16
N ARG A 368 6.31 -12.28 -49.92
CA ARG A 368 7.40 -12.49 -50.90
C ARG A 368 6.90 -13.19 -52.17
N ALA A 369 6.05 -14.21 -52.04
CA ALA A 369 5.49 -14.92 -53.17
C ALA A 369 4.53 -14.03 -53.99
N ASN A 370 3.68 -13.24 -53.33
CA ASN A 370 2.81 -12.23 -53.95
C ASN A 370 3.63 -11.12 -54.59
N GLU A 371 4.71 -10.66 -53.97
CA GLU A 371 5.62 -9.68 -54.57
C GLU A 371 6.28 -10.26 -55.82
N PHE A 372 6.75 -11.51 -55.76
CA PHE A 372 7.29 -12.23 -56.91
C PHE A 372 6.25 -12.43 -58.02
N LEU A 373 5.04 -12.88 -57.69
CA LEU A 373 3.94 -13.07 -58.64
C LEU A 373 3.44 -11.76 -59.21
N ARG A 374 3.42 -10.67 -58.43
CA ARG A 374 3.14 -9.32 -58.94
C ARG A 374 4.22 -8.88 -59.91
N LYS A 375 5.50 -9.05 -59.59
CA LYS A 375 6.61 -8.74 -60.50
C LYS A 375 6.53 -9.58 -61.78
N MET A 376 6.19 -10.87 -61.68
CA MET A 376 5.95 -11.75 -62.84
C MET A 376 4.74 -11.33 -63.67
N ALA A 377 3.61 -11.04 -63.01
CA ALA A 377 2.38 -10.61 -63.68
C ALA A 377 2.56 -9.25 -64.35
N ASP A 378 3.32 -8.35 -63.74
CA ASP A 378 3.61 -7.04 -64.29
C ASP A 378 4.60 -7.13 -65.47
N ALA A 379 5.60 -8.02 -65.38
CA ALA A 379 6.48 -8.35 -66.50
C ALA A 379 5.67 -8.92 -67.68
N HIS A 380 4.76 -9.85 -67.40
CA HIS A 380 3.92 -10.47 -68.42
C HIS A 380 2.90 -9.47 -69.02
N GLY A 381 2.31 -8.60 -68.18
CA GLY A 381 1.40 -7.55 -68.63
C GLY A 381 2.09 -6.50 -69.50
N PHE A 382 3.35 -6.17 -69.23
CA PHE A 382 4.16 -5.31 -70.08
C PHE A 382 4.47 -5.95 -71.44
N ILE A 383 4.85 -7.23 -71.47
CA ILE A 383 5.10 -7.99 -72.71
C ILE A 383 3.84 -8.05 -73.58
N GLN A 384 2.68 -8.30 -72.97
CA GLN A 384 1.39 -8.29 -73.67
C GLN A 384 1.02 -6.89 -74.19
N ALA A 385 1.18 -5.85 -73.38
CA ALA A 385 0.84 -4.47 -73.77
C ALA A 385 1.73 -3.92 -74.90
N THR A 386 2.97 -4.41 -75.01
CA THR A 386 3.93 -4.00 -76.04
C THR A 386 3.93 -4.92 -77.27
N SER A 387 3.06 -5.94 -77.31
CA SER A 387 2.96 -6.94 -78.40
C SER A 387 4.28 -7.69 -78.69
N PHE A 388 5.16 -7.82 -77.70
CA PHE A 388 6.37 -8.64 -77.81
C PHE A 388 6.11 -10.14 -77.61
N SER A 389 4.87 -10.57 -77.34
CA SER A 389 4.53 -11.98 -77.13
C SER A 389 4.80 -12.80 -78.40
N THR A 390 5.84 -13.64 -78.38
CA THR A 390 6.03 -14.67 -79.39
C THR A 390 5.28 -15.92 -78.94
N GLN A 391 4.62 -16.62 -79.87
CA GLN A 391 3.69 -17.72 -79.57
C GLN A 391 4.33 -18.98 -78.93
N ASN A 392 5.62 -18.94 -78.56
CA ASN A 392 6.37 -20.05 -77.95
C ASN A 392 7.35 -19.54 -76.87
N GLU A 393 6.84 -19.16 -75.69
CA GLU A 393 7.70 -18.80 -74.56
C GLU A 393 8.07 -20.04 -73.74
N SER A 394 9.37 -20.35 -73.66
CA SER A 394 9.91 -21.31 -72.67
C SER A 394 10.06 -20.62 -71.32
N SER A 395 9.87 -21.36 -70.22
CA SER A 395 9.95 -20.86 -68.84
C SER A 395 11.30 -20.20 -68.48
N TYR A 396 12.35 -20.40 -69.29
CA TYR A 396 13.67 -19.80 -69.11
C TYR A 396 13.76 -18.35 -69.61
N LEU A 397 12.97 -17.98 -70.62
CA LEU A 397 12.89 -16.60 -71.11
C LEU A 397 12.14 -15.70 -70.13
N ALA A 398 11.14 -16.24 -69.43
CA ALA A 398 10.43 -15.54 -68.36
C ALA A 398 11.35 -15.05 -67.23
N ILE A 399 12.47 -15.75 -66.95
CA ILE A 399 13.46 -15.33 -65.94
C ILE A 399 14.28 -14.13 -66.45
N LEU A 400 14.65 -14.11 -67.74
CA LEU A 400 15.31 -12.97 -68.38
C LEU A 400 14.36 -11.76 -68.48
N ASP A 401 13.08 -12.01 -68.70
CA ASP A 401 12.04 -10.97 -68.72
C ASP A 401 11.79 -10.39 -67.33
N VAL A 402 11.80 -11.20 -66.27
CA VAL A 402 11.77 -10.73 -64.88
C VAL A 402 13.02 -9.93 -64.53
N TYR A 403 14.20 -10.32 -65.03
CA TYR A 403 15.44 -9.57 -64.85
C TYR A 403 15.41 -8.21 -65.57
N ASN A 404 14.96 -8.18 -66.82
CA ASN A 404 14.78 -6.94 -67.59
C ASN A 404 13.68 -6.05 -66.98
N TYR A 405 12.58 -6.66 -66.49
CA TYR A 405 11.52 -5.97 -65.75
C TYR A 405 12.06 -5.33 -64.47
N ALA A 406 12.88 -6.05 -63.69
CA ALA A 406 13.50 -5.51 -62.48
C ALA A 406 14.43 -4.32 -62.78
N ARG A 407 15.11 -4.34 -63.94
CA ARG A 407 15.97 -3.23 -64.40
C ARG A 407 15.19 -2.00 -64.87
N HIS A 408 13.98 -2.17 -65.40
CA HIS A 408 13.13 -1.11 -65.94
C HIS A 408 11.85 -0.87 -65.12
N GLN A 409 11.84 -1.31 -63.85
CA GLN A 409 10.64 -1.40 -63.02
C GLN A 409 9.92 -0.05 -62.87
N GLU A 410 10.66 1.05 -62.73
CA GLU A 410 10.08 2.39 -62.60
C GLU A 410 9.32 2.80 -63.87
N GLN A 411 9.94 2.63 -65.04
CA GLN A 411 9.33 2.97 -66.34
C GLN A 411 8.10 2.09 -66.63
N ILE A 412 8.16 0.80 -66.29
CA ILE A 412 7.03 -0.11 -66.50
C ILE A 412 5.90 0.18 -65.51
N SER A 413 6.22 0.52 -64.27
CA SER A 413 5.22 0.94 -63.28
C SER A 413 4.52 2.24 -63.69
N GLU A 414 5.25 3.15 -64.33
CA GLU A 414 4.72 4.39 -64.88
C GLU A 414 3.80 4.10 -66.09
N VAL A 415 4.24 3.29 -67.05
CA VAL A 415 3.43 2.85 -68.21
C VAL A 415 2.17 2.12 -67.76
N ARG A 416 2.25 1.27 -66.73
CA ARG A 416 1.07 0.63 -66.12
C ARG A 416 0.16 1.64 -65.45
N SER A 417 0.70 2.63 -64.73
CA SER A 417 -0.10 3.68 -64.11
C SER A 417 -0.83 4.51 -65.18
N VAL A 418 -0.17 4.78 -66.30
CA VAL A 418 -0.75 5.44 -67.47
C VAL A 418 -1.83 4.55 -68.11
N LEU A 419 -1.56 3.29 -68.41
CA LEU A 419 -2.54 2.35 -68.98
C LEU A 419 -3.73 2.11 -68.04
N SER A 420 -3.47 1.95 -66.75
CA SER A 420 -4.49 1.77 -65.72
C SER A 420 -5.31 3.03 -65.51
N SER A 421 -4.73 4.23 -65.64
CA SER A 421 -5.49 5.48 -65.56
C SER A 421 -6.33 5.70 -66.82
N LEU A 422 -5.85 5.28 -67.99
CA LEU A 422 -6.61 5.29 -69.25
C LEU A 422 -7.78 4.29 -69.24
N LEU A 423 -7.61 3.11 -68.62
CA LEU A 423 -8.63 2.06 -68.54
C LEU A 423 -9.52 2.15 -67.28
N SER A 424 -9.10 2.88 -66.25
CA SER A 424 -9.84 3.12 -65.01
C SER A 424 -11.29 3.57 -65.25
N PRO A 425 -11.57 4.49 -66.19
CA PRO A 425 -12.94 4.87 -66.54
C PRO A 425 -13.83 3.73 -67.02
N LEU A 426 -13.28 2.59 -67.49
CA LEU A 426 -14.00 1.40 -67.96
C LEU A 426 -14.09 0.30 -66.89
N LEU A 427 -13.42 0.47 -65.74
CA LEU A 427 -13.37 -0.53 -64.68
C LEU A 427 -14.75 -0.96 -64.16
N PRO A 428 -15.75 -0.07 -63.96
CA PRO A 428 -17.08 -0.49 -63.54
C PRO A 428 -17.75 -1.44 -64.54
N LEU A 429 -17.55 -1.22 -65.84
CA LEU A 429 -18.08 -2.09 -66.89
C LEU A 429 -17.41 -3.48 -66.86
N TYR A 430 -16.08 -3.51 -66.70
CA TYR A 430 -15.33 -4.77 -66.54
C TYR A 430 -15.80 -5.56 -65.32
N ASN A 431 -15.97 -4.90 -64.17
CA ASN A 431 -16.43 -5.55 -62.93
C ASN A 431 -17.84 -6.10 -63.07
N GLU A 432 -18.75 -5.40 -63.75
CA GLU A 432 -20.09 -5.91 -64.03
C GLU A 432 -20.05 -7.21 -64.85
N TYR A 433 -19.25 -7.27 -65.91
CA TYR A 433 -19.09 -8.50 -66.70
C TYR A 433 -18.46 -9.64 -65.89
N LYS A 434 -17.48 -9.32 -65.04
CA LYS A 434 -16.88 -10.29 -64.11
C LYS A 434 -17.90 -10.82 -63.11
N ASP A 435 -18.71 -9.96 -62.51
CA ASP A 435 -19.73 -10.33 -61.53
C ASP A 435 -20.82 -11.20 -62.16
N ILE A 436 -21.25 -10.86 -63.37
CA ILE A 436 -22.19 -11.69 -64.15
C ILE A 436 -21.59 -13.07 -64.45
N ALA A 437 -20.30 -13.13 -64.79
CA ALA A 437 -19.63 -14.39 -65.08
C ALA A 437 -19.53 -15.30 -63.85
N LEU A 438 -19.19 -14.74 -62.69
CA LEU A 438 -18.91 -15.50 -61.47
C LEU A 438 -20.16 -15.82 -60.63
N TYR A 439 -21.12 -14.91 -60.53
CA TYR A 439 -22.18 -14.99 -59.52
C TYR A 439 -23.60 -15.12 -60.08
N GLU A 440 -23.85 -14.66 -61.32
CA GLU A 440 -25.19 -14.70 -61.90
C GLU A 440 -25.53 -16.10 -62.43
N LYS A 441 -26.33 -16.84 -61.65
CA LYS A 441 -26.79 -18.19 -62.00
C LYS A 441 -28.04 -18.20 -62.88
N ASN A 442 -28.82 -17.13 -62.88
CA ASN A 442 -30.06 -17.07 -63.67
C ASN A 442 -29.75 -16.71 -65.13
N PRO A 443 -30.08 -17.57 -66.11
CA PRO A 443 -29.73 -17.33 -67.53
C PRO A 443 -30.42 -16.10 -68.12
N TYR A 444 -31.63 -15.76 -67.67
CA TYR A 444 -32.37 -14.58 -68.16
C TYR A 444 -31.70 -13.28 -67.70
N TRP A 445 -31.41 -13.15 -66.40
CA TRP A 445 -30.73 -11.97 -65.85
C TRP A 445 -29.30 -11.86 -66.36
N LYS A 446 -28.60 -12.99 -66.54
CA LYS A 446 -27.28 -13.05 -67.16
C LYS A 446 -27.29 -12.46 -68.56
N SER A 447 -28.24 -12.87 -69.40
CA SER A 447 -28.39 -12.37 -70.77
C SER A 447 -28.73 -10.88 -70.78
N PHE A 448 -29.71 -10.46 -69.97
CA PHE A 448 -30.13 -9.06 -69.86
C PHE A 448 -28.97 -8.13 -69.43
N ARG A 449 -28.29 -8.47 -68.34
CA ARG A 449 -27.19 -7.65 -67.79
C ARG A 449 -25.97 -7.61 -68.71
N THR A 450 -25.73 -8.67 -69.49
CA THR A 450 -24.63 -8.73 -70.47
C THR A 450 -24.91 -7.85 -71.69
N ILE A 451 -26.15 -7.86 -72.19
CA ILE A 451 -26.56 -7.20 -73.43
C ILE A 451 -26.83 -5.70 -73.22
N MET A 452 -27.37 -5.29 -72.07
CA MET A 452 -27.78 -3.90 -71.83
C MET A 452 -26.67 -2.84 -72.05
N PRO A 453 -25.42 -3.03 -71.57
CA PRO A 453 -24.35 -2.09 -71.88
C PRO A 453 -24.02 -1.99 -73.38
N ILE A 454 -24.11 -3.12 -74.12
CA ILE A 454 -23.91 -3.16 -75.57
C ILE A 454 -25.02 -2.39 -76.29
N VAL A 455 -26.27 -2.54 -75.83
CA VAL A 455 -27.42 -1.80 -76.38
C VAL A 455 -27.22 -0.30 -76.21
N ILE A 456 -26.69 0.17 -75.08
CA ILE A 456 -26.39 1.60 -74.85
C ILE A 456 -25.33 2.10 -75.82
N ILE A 457 -24.26 1.34 -76.04
CA ILE A 457 -23.19 1.68 -76.99
C ILE A 457 -23.77 1.79 -78.42
N VAL A 458 -24.51 0.77 -78.85
CA VAL A 458 -25.10 0.70 -80.19
C VAL A 458 -26.14 1.82 -80.39
N ALA A 459 -27.00 2.08 -79.40
CA ALA A 459 -27.98 3.16 -79.46
C ALA A 459 -27.31 4.53 -79.62
N PHE A 460 -26.18 4.77 -78.95
CA PHE A 460 -25.43 6.01 -79.09
C PHE A 460 -24.76 6.13 -80.46
N ILE A 461 -24.17 5.04 -80.98
CA ILE A 461 -23.58 5.03 -82.33
C ILE A 461 -24.66 5.32 -83.39
N ILE A 462 -25.84 4.70 -83.27
CA ILE A 462 -26.98 4.95 -84.17
C ILE A 462 -27.44 6.41 -84.04
N LEU A 463 -27.52 6.96 -82.83
CA LEU A 463 -27.88 8.37 -82.62
C LEU A 463 -26.90 9.31 -83.35
N VAL A 464 -25.59 9.09 -83.20
CA VAL A 464 -24.57 9.87 -83.91
C VAL A 464 -24.70 9.69 -85.43
N ALA A 465 -24.93 8.46 -85.90
CA ALA A 465 -25.14 8.18 -87.31
C ALA A 465 -26.38 8.90 -87.88
N VAL A 466 -27.49 8.95 -87.13
CA VAL A 466 -28.73 9.66 -87.52
C VAL A 466 -28.50 11.17 -87.56
N ILE A 467 -27.73 11.73 -86.63
CA ILE A 467 -27.38 13.15 -86.62
C ILE A 467 -26.46 13.51 -87.79
N LEU A 468 -25.57 12.61 -88.19
CA LEU A 468 -24.61 12.83 -89.28
C LEU A 468 -25.15 12.43 -90.66
N ALA A 469 -26.17 11.57 -90.75
CA ALA A 469 -26.75 11.11 -92.00
C ALA A 469 -27.21 12.23 -92.95
N PRO A 470 -27.81 13.35 -92.48
CA PRO A 470 -28.19 14.48 -93.34
C PRO A 470 -27.00 15.21 -94.01
N LEU A 471 -25.77 15.00 -93.52
CA LEU A 471 -24.58 15.69 -94.02
C LEU A 471 -23.93 14.99 -95.23
N ALA A 472 -24.44 13.82 -95.65
CA ALA A 472 -23.95 13.04 -96.79
C ALA A 472 -22.41 12.87 -96.82
N LEU A 473 -21.82 12.67 -95.64
CA LEU A 473 -20.37 12.59 -95.49
C LEU A 473 -19.80 11.34 -96.16
N PRO A 474 -18.57 11.40 -96.71
CA PRO A 474 -17.86 10.22 -97.22
C PRO A 474 -17.66 9.15 -96.13
N GLU A 475 -17.61 7.87 -96.49
CA GLU A 475 -17.42 6.75 -95.56
C GLU A 475 -16.18 6.90 -94.65
N LEU A 476 -15.14 7.56 -95.15
CA LEU A 476 -13.93 7.88 -94.37
C LEU A 476 -14.22 8.86 -93.21
N ALA A 477 -15.08 9.86 -93.42
CA ALA A 477 -15.50 10.81 -92.39
C ALA A 477 -16.46 10.15 -91.39
N PHE A 478 -17.24 9.16 -91.83
CA PHE A 478 -18.03 8.32 -90.94
C PHE A 478 -17.14 7.51 -89.99
N THR A 479 -16.00 7.00 -90.49
CA THR A 479 -15.00 6.28 -89.66
C THR A 479 -14.34 7.20 -88.63
N ALA A 480 -14.06 8.46 -89.02
CA ALA A 480 -13.53 9.48 -88.11
C ALA A 480 -14.52 9.90 -87.01
N ALA A 481 -15.83 9.84 -87.27
CA ALA A 481 -16.86 10.07 -86.25
C ALA A 481 -17.18 8.82 -85.42
N PHE A 482 -17.00 7.63 -85.98
CA PHE A 482 -17.30 6.35 -85.33
C PHE A 482 -16.42 6.08 -84.11
N VAL A 483 -15.11 6.34 -84.19
CA VAL A 483 -14.18 6.08 -83.07
C VAL A 483 -14.51 6.94 -81.84
N PRO A 484 -14.69 8.27 -81.95
CA PRO A 484 -15.19 9.09 -80.83
C PRO A 484 -16.57 8.65 -80.34
N ALA A 485 -17.49 8.29 -81.24
CA ALA A 485 -18.82 7.82 -80.86
C ALA A 485 -18.77 6.53 -80.04
N LEU A 486 -17.89 5.59 -80.40
CA LEU A 486 -17.68 4.34 -79.67
C LEU A 486 -17.09 4.59 -78.28
N LEU A 487 -16.11 5.50 -78.16
CA LEU A 487 -15.52 5.87 -76.87
C LEU A 487 -16.54 6.54 -75.94
N ILE A 488 -17.35 7.47 -76.47
CA ILE A 488 -18.42 8.12 -75.70
C ILE A 488 -19.52 7.11 -75.34
N GLY A 489 -19.88 6.21 -76.26
CA GLY A 489 -20.82 5.12 -76.01
C GLY A 489 -20.34 4.20 -74.88
N LEU A 490 -19.06 3.82 -74.86
CA LEU A 490 -18.43 3.07 -73.78
C LEU A 490 -18.44 3.83 -72.45
N ALA A 491 -18.16 5.13 -72.47
CA ALA A 491 -18.23 5.98 -71.27
C ALA A 491 -19.67 6.06 -70.72
N LEU A 492 -20.68 6.20 -71.59
CA LEU A 492 -22.09 6.19 -71.21
C LEU A 492 -22.54 4.84 -70.64
N ALA A 493 -22.14 3.74 -71.27
CA ALA A 493 -22.42 2.39 -70.76
C ALA A 493 -21.77 2.17 -69.39
N THR A 494 -20.55 2.65 -69.19
CA THR A 494 -19.86 2.57 -67.90
C THR A 494 -20.55 3.44 -66.85
N LYS A 495 -20.99 4.65 -67.21
CA LYS A 495 -21.75 5.52 -66.33
C LYS A 495 -23.09 4.91 -65.94
N TYR A 496 -23.77 4.26 -66.88
CA TYR A 496 -25.00 3.50 -66.61
C TYR A 496 -24.76 2.41 -65.56
N VAL A 497 -23.72 1.59 -65.74
CA VAL A 497 -23.38 0.52 -64.78
C VAL A 497 -23.08 1.11 -63.39
N SER A 498 -22.29 2.19 -63.32
CA SER A 498 -21.99 2.88 -62.06
C SER A 498 -23.26 3.39 -61.38
N VAL A 499 -24.13 4.11 -62.09
CA VAL A 499 -25.36 4.67 -61.54
C VAL A 499 -26.32 3.57 -61.09
N LYS A 500 -26.44 2.50 -61.88
CA LYS A 500 -27.25 1.32 -61.53
C LYS A 500 -26.74 0.66 -60.25
N ASN A 501 -25.44 0.44 -60.12
CA ASN A 501 -24.83 -0.19 -58.96
C ASN A 501 -24.95 0.70 -57.71
N ASP A 502 -24.75 2.01 -57.86
CA ASP A 502 -24.93 2.99 -56.78
C ASP A 502 -26.39 3.05 -56.31
N LEU A 503 -27.35 3.02 -57.25
CA LEU A 503 -28.77 3.00 -56.93
C LEU A 503 -29.14 1.71 -56.20
N TYR A 504 -28.68 0.56 -56.69
CA TYR A 504 -28.89 -0.73 -56.03
C TYR A 504 -28.33 -0.73 -54.60
N LYS A 505 -27.09 -0.24 -54.42
CA LYS A 505 -26.45 -0.12 -53.12
C LYS A 505 -27.26 0.79 -52.18
N LYS A 506 -27.64 1.98 -52.62
CA LYS A 506 -28.44 2.93 -51.81
C LYS A 506 -29.80 2.36 -51.43
N LEU A 507 -30.49 1.68 -52.36
CA LEU A 507 -31.78 1.04 -52.08
C LEU A 507 -31.62 -0.09 -51.05
N ARG A 508 -30.56 -0.90 -51.20
CA ARG A 508 -30.23 -1.98 -50.28
C ARG A 508 -29.91 -1.45 -48.88
N GLU A 509 -29.04 -0.45 -48.78
CA GLU A 509 -28.70 0.20 -47.51
C GLU A 509 -29.93 0.82 -46.84
N ARG A 510 -30.80 1.48 -47.62
CA ARG A 510 -32.05 2.05 -47.12
C ARG A 510 -33.02 0.98 -46.59
N TYR A 511 -33.12 -0.16 -47.28
CA TYR A 511 -33.99 -1.25 -46.87
C TYR A 511 -33.54 -1.88 -45.54
N TYR A 512 -32.23 -2.08 -45.36
CA TYR A 512 -31.67 -2.71 -44.16
C TYR A 512 -31.34 -1.72 -43.03
N GLY A 513 -31.39 -0.41 -43.28
CA GLY A 513 -31.15 0.63 -42.25
C GLY A 513 -29.71 1.15 -42.16
N GLY A 514 -28.83 0.76 -43.09
CA GLY A 514 -27.47 1.30 -43.19
C GLY A 514 -26.48 0.36 -43.87
N ALA A 515 -25.26 0.86 -44.12
CA ALA A 515 -24.19 0.10 -44.79
C ALA A 515 -23.69 -1.13 -44.01
N PHE A 516 -23.82 -1.12 -42.68
CA PHE A 516 -23.39 -2.21 -41.79
C PHE A 516 -24.57 -3.00 -41.18
N GLU A 517 -25.79 -2.70 -41.61
CA GLU A 517 -27.00 -3.44 -41.20
C GLU A 517 -27.45 -4.47 -42.26
N ILE A 518 -26.73 -4.54 -43.40
CA ILE A 518 -26.95 -5.56 -44.44
C ILE A 518 -26.54 -6.96 -43.93
N PRO A 519 -27.11 -8.04 -44.50
CA PRO A 519 -26.89 -9.41 -44.02
C PRO A 519 -25.42 -9.84 -43.89
N GLU A 520 -24.51 -9.29 -44.71
CA GLU A 520 -23.07 -9.57 -44.68
C GLU A 520 -22.38 -9.10 -43.39
N PHE A 521 -23.01 -8.21 -42.63
CA PHE A 521 -22.50 -7.67 -41.37
C PHE A 521 -23.38 -8.05 -40.17
N GLN A 522 -24.43 -8.84 -40.35
CA GLN A 522 -25.28 -9.31 -39.26
C GLN A 522 -24.71 -10.56 -38.61
N VAL A 523 -25.14 -10.87 -37.38
CA VAL A 523 -24.75 -12.13 -36.71
C VAL A 523 -25.39 -13.29 -37.45
N ASN A 524 -24.59 -14.30 -37.81
CA ASN A 524 -25.07 -15.50 -38.49
C ASN A 524 -24.92 -16.76 -37.62
N ALA A 525 -25.41 -17.89 -38.14
CA ALA A 525 -25.38 -19.16 -37.41
C ALA A 525 -23.96 -19.64 -37.07
N ARG A 526 -22.97 -19.35 -37.92
CA ARG A 526 -21.56 -19.68 -37.67
C ARG A 526 -20.99 -18.90 -36.49
N MET A 527 -21.26 -17.59 -36.42
CA MET A 527 -20.88 -16.77 -35.28
C MET A 527 -21.56 -17.25 -33.98
N LEU A 528 -22.84 -17.63 -34.04
CA LEU A 528 -23.53 -18.20 -32.89
C LEU A 528 -22.87 -19.51 -32.43
N GLY A 529 -22.47 -20.39 -33.36
CA GLY A 529 -21.73 -21.61 -33.05
C GLY A 529 -20.35 -21.35 -32.44
N ALA A 530 -19.64 -20.31 -32.91
CA ALA A 530 -18.30 -19.96 -32.43
C ALA A 530 -18.28 -19.24 -31.07
N PHE A 531 -19.30 -18.43 -30.76
CA PHE A 531 -19.32 -17.57 -29.56
C PHE A 531 -20.39 -17.97 -28.53
N GLY A 532 -21.16 -19.03 -28.80
CA GLY A 532 -22.12 -19.68 -27.90
C GLY A 532 -23.42 -18.91 -27.66
N THR A 533 -23.36 -17.57 -27.54
CA THR A 533 -24.51 -16.71 -27.25
C THR A 533 -24.66 -15.58 -28.26
N MET A 534 -25.91 -15.14 -28.47
CA MET A 534 -26.22 -13.99 -29.33
C MET A 534 -25.58 -12.70 -28.78
N GLU A 535 -25.48 -12.57 -27.46
CA GLU A 535 -24.85 -11.41 -26.81
C GLU A 535 -23.36 -11.31 -27.17
N ASN A 536 -22.60 -12.39 -27.01
CA ASN A 536 -21.16 -12.40 -27.31
C ASN A 536 -20.91 -12.19 -28.81
N ALA A 537 -21.68 -12.87 -29.67
CA ALA A 537 -21.57 -12.69 -31.12
C ALA A 537 -21.91 -11.25 -31.56
N SER A 538 -22.88 -10.61 -30.91
CA SER A 538 -23.23 -9.20 -31.14
C SER A 538 -22.14 -8.24 -30.65
N LYS A 539 -21.48 -8.53 -29.52
CA LYS A 539 -20.30 -7.76 -29.06
C LYS A 539 -19.16 -7.84 -30.07
N VAL A 540 -18.86 -9.03 -30.59
CA VAL A 540 -17.84 -9.21 -31.65
C VAL A 540 -18.22 -8.43 -32.91
N ARG A 541 -19.47 -8.53 -33.37
CA ARG A 541 -19.99 -7.74 -34.49
C ARG A 541 -19.75 -6.24 -34.26
N THR A 542 -20.16 -5.75 -33.11
CA THR A 542 -20.06 -4.31 -32.76
C THR A 542 -18.60 -3.85 -32.74
N PHE A 543 -17.69 -4.65 -32.20
CA PHE A 543 -16.26 -4.38 -32.19
C PHE A 543 -15.68 -4.23 -33.61
N TYR A 544 -15.93 -5.19 -34.52
CA TYR A 544 -15.41 -5.12 -35.89
C TYR A 544 -16.06 -4.01 -36.72
N ILE A 545 -17.38 -3.80 -36.59
CA ILE A 545 -18.09 -2.73 -37.31
C ILE A 545 -17.59 -1.36 -36.85
N THR A 546 -17.41 -1.14 -35.55
CA THR A 546 -16.85 0.12 -35.05
C THR A 546 -15.44 0.34 -35.58
N GLY A 547 -14.60 -0.69 -35.62
CA GLY A 547 -13.28 -0.62 -36.25
C GLY A 547 -13.31 -0.24 -37.73
N LEU A 548 -14.22 -0.83 -38.51
CA LEU A 548 -14.40 -0.53 -39.93
C LEU A 548 -14.92 0.90 -40.17
N LYS A 549 -15.91 1.35 -39.37
CA LYS A 549 -16.43 2.73 -39.42
C LYS A 549 -15.33 3.75 -39.12
N ASN A 550 -14.52 3.51 -38.09
CA ASN A 550 -13.40 4.38 -37.76
C ASN A 550 -12.39 4.48 -38.92
N CYS A 551 -12.10 3.37 -39.60
CA CYS A 551 -11.23 3.39 -40.78
C CYS A 551 -11.85 4.17 -41.95
N ASP A 552 -13.16 4.02 -42.18
CA ASP A 552 -13.89 4.74 -43.24
C ASP A 552 -13.96 6.25 -42.96
N ASP A 553 -14.12 6.65 -41.69
CA ASP A 553 -14.16 8.06 -41.29
C ASP A 553 -12.78 8.72 -41.39
N LEU A 554 -11.70 8.02 -41.01
CA LEU A 554 -10.33 8.48 -41.26
C LEU A 554 -10.03 8.62 -42.76
N GLU A 555 -10.49 7.68 -43.60
CA GLU A 555 -10.29 7.77 -45.05
C GLU A 555 -11.05 8.95 -45.66
N LYS A 556 -12.23 9.32 -45.13
CA LYS A 556 -12.93 10.56 -45.52
C LYS A 556 -12.12 11.79 -45.14
N GLU A 557 -11.56 11.84 -43.94
CA GLU A 557 -10.71 12.95 -43.49
C GLU A 557 -9.48 13.11 -44.41
N TYR A 558 -8.78 12.02 -44.72
CA TYR A 558 -7.65 12.05 -45.64
C TYR A 558 -8.06 12.42 -47.07
N SER A 559 -9.25 12.01 -47.52
CA SER A 559 -9.75 12.38 -48.84
C SER A 559 -10.08 13.87 -48.94
N LEU A 560 -10.68 14.46 -47.90
CA LEU A 560 -10.92 15.90 -47.82
C LEU A 560 -9.60 16.69 -47.79
N LYS A 561 -8.62 16.26 -46.99
CA LYS A 561 -7.27 16.86 -46.97
C LYS A 561 -6.58 16.76 -48.33
N HIS A 562 -6.78 15.66 -49.05
CA HIS A 562 -6.23 15.45 -50.40
C HIS A 562 -6.85 16.41 -51.42
N GLU A 563 -8.18 16.57 -51.41
CA GLU A 563 -8.90 17.52 -52.27
C GLU A 563 -8.46 18.98 -52.01
N GLN A 564 -8.06 19.29 -50.77
CA GLN A 564 -7.53 20.59 -50.38
C GLN A 564 -6.03 20.77 -50.67
N GLY A 565 -5.33 19.73 -51.15
CA GLY A 565 -3.89 19.77 -51.43
C GLY A 565 -2.99 19.84 -50.18
N LEU A 566 -3.52 19.52 -49.00
CA LEU A 566 -2.84 19.66 -47.70
C LEU A 566 -2.22 18.35 -47.19
N LEU A 567 -2.06 17.34 -48.04
CA LEU A 567 -1.56 16.02 -47.63
C LEU A 567 -0.05 16.07 -47.37
N SER A 568 0.36 15.90 -46.11
CA SER A 568 1.78 15.73 -45.76
C SER A 568 2.25 14.30 -46.07
N GLN A 569 3.57 14.08 -46.11
CA GLN A 569 4.13 12.74 -46.26
C GLN A 569 3.72 11.81 -45.10
N GLN A 570 3.61 12.35 -43.88
CA GLN A 570 3.13 11.62 -42.71
C GLN A 570 1.66 11.20 -42.88
N ASP A 571 0.80 12.07 -43.44
CA ASP A 571 -0.60 11.74 -43.72
C ASP A 571 -0.72 10.63 -44.78
N ILE A 572 0.17 10.60 -45.78
CA ILE A 572 0.20 9.55 -46.81
C ILE A 572 0.53 8.19 -46.18
N ASP A 573 1.51 8.15 -45.27
CA ASP A 573 1.90 6.92 -44.60
C ASP A 573 0.80 6.44 -43.63
N LEU A 574 0.20 7.33 -42.85
CA LEU A 574 -0.96 7.01 -41.99
C LEU A 574 -2.17 6.54 -42.79
N ARG A 575 -2.45 7.15 -43.95
CA ARG A 575 -3.52 6.71 -44.86
C ARG A 575 -3.24 5.30 -45.39
N ARG A 576 -1.98 4.98 -45.71
CA ARG A 576 -1.57 3.64 -46.15
C ARG A 576 -1.78 2.62 -45.04
N GLU A 577 -1.39 2.95 -43.80
CA GLU A 577 -1.62 2.09 -42.64
C GLU A 577 -3.11 1.86 -42.38
N ASN A 578 -3.93 2.91 -42.46
CA ASN A 578 -5.38 2.83 -42.32
C ASN A 578 -6.01 1.89 -43.37
N ARG A 579 -5.57 1.99 -44.63
CA ARG A 579 -6.03 1.09 -45.71
C ARG A 579 -5.65 -0.37 -45.44
N THR A 580 -4.44 -0.62 -44.98
CA THR A 580 -3.98 -1.96 -44.58
C THR A 580 -4.80 -2.51 -43.42
N LYS A 581 -5.02 -1.69 -42.37
CA LYS A 581 -5.83 -2.05 -41.20
C LYS A 581 -7.26 -2.39 -41.60
N ARG A 582 -7.89 -1.54 -42.41
CA ARG A 582 -9.24 -1.77 -42.94
C ARG A 582 -9.32 -3.08 -43.72
N HIS A 583 -8.36 -3.34 -44.60
CA HIS A 583 -8.31 -4.59 -45.37
C HIS A 583 -8.17 -5.81 -44.45
N GLN A 584 -7.29 -5.74 -43.45
CA GLN A 584 -7.11 -6.81 -42.48
C GLN A 584 -8.39 -7.08 -41.68
N LEU A 585 -9.09 -6.05 -41.21
CA LEU A 585 -10.38 -6.18 -40.52
C LEU A 585 -11.45 -6.84 -41.42
N CYS A 586 -11.47 -6.52 -42.72
CA CYS A 586 -12.37 -7.19 -43.66
C CYS A 586 -12.03 -8.67 -43.85
N LEU A 587 -10.75 -9.04 -43.90
CA LEU A 587 -10.32 -10.44 -44.02
C LEU A 587 -10.65 -11.23 -42.73
N GLU A 588 -10.39 -10.64 -41.57
CA GLU A 588 -10.75 -11.25 -40.27
C GLU A 588 -12.27 -11.41 -40.13
N TRP A 589 -13.05 -10.39 -40.53
CA TRP A 589 -14.50 -10.50 -40.57
C TRP A 589 -14.95 -11.62 -41.50
N TYR A 590 -14.36 -11.76 -42.67
CA TYR A 590 -14.65 -12.87 -43.58
C TYR A 590 -14.33 -14.23 -42.95
N ASP A 591 -13.18 -14.39 -42.30
CA ASP A 591 -12.79 -15.63 -41.62
C ASP A 591 -13.76 -16.01 -40.49
N ILE A 592 -14.24 -15.01 -39.75
CA ILE A 592 -15.20 -15.19 -38.65
C ILE A 592 -16.62 -15.50 -39.19
N HIS A 593 -17.07 -14.73 -40.18
CA HIS A 593 -18.47 -14.71 -40.61
C HIS A 593 -18.76 -15.64 -41.79
N SER A 594 -17.92 -15.67 -42.84
CA SER A 594 -18.30 -16.23 -44.15
C SER A 594 -17.39 -17.32 -44.69
N ASN A 595 -16.22 -17.55 -44.08
CA ASN A 595 -15.28 -18.57 -44.52
C ASN A 595 -15.70 -19.96 -44.05
N ASN A 596 -16.43 -20.69 -44.90
CA ASN A 596 -16.86 -22.05 -44.59
C ASN A 596 -15.73 -23.08 -44.56
N ASP A 597 -14.57 -22.76 -45.14
CA ASP A 597 -13.41 -23.66 -45.23
C ASP A 597 -12.54 -23.62 -43.96
N LEU A 598 -12.67 -22.56 -43.16
CA LEU A 598 -12.03 -22.46 -41.84
C LEU A 598 -12.93 -23.09 -40.77
N ASP A 599 -12.36 -23.82 -39.82
CA ASP A 599 -13.11 -24.32 -38.66
C ASP A 599 -13.63 -23.13 -37.80
N PHE A 600 -14.91 -23.17 -37.43
CA PHE A 600 -15.56 -22.08 -36.70
C PHE A 600 -15.01 -21.93 -35.27
N HIS A 601 -14.45 -22.99 -34.68
CA HIS A 601 -13.77 -22.95 -33.38
C HIS A 601 -12.53 -22.06 -33.36
N ARG A 602 -12.01 -21.66 -34.53
CA ARG A 602 -10.85 -20.75 -34.64
C ARG A 602 -11.23 -19.27 -34.62
N ALA A 603 -12.50 -18.93 -34.84
CA ALA A 603 -12.96 -17.54 -34.81
C ALA A 603 -12.70 -16.85 -33.45
N PRO A 604 -12.93 -17.46 -32.27
CA PRO A 604 -12.54 -16.89 -30.99
C PRO A 604 -11.05 -16.58 -30.86
N LEU A 605 -10.17 -17.41 -31.44
CA LEU A 605 -8.73 -17.19 -31.41
C LEU A 605 -8.34 -15.95 -32.23
N ILE A 606 -8.92 -15.76 -33.42
CA ILE A 606 -8.73 -14.58 -34.28
C ILE A 606 -9.16 -13.31 -33.53
N VAL A 607 -10.36 -13.32 -32.92
CA VAL A 607 -10.87 -12.19 -32.13
C VAL A 607 -9.99 -11.90 -30.92
N SER A 608 -9.60 -12.91 -30.16
CA SER A 608 -8.77 -12.74 -28.96
C SER A 608 -7.39 -12.15 -29.28
N THR A 609 -6.80 -12.54 -30.41
CA THR A 609 -5.51 -12.04 -30.89
C THR A 609 -5.64 -10.58 -31.33
N ARG A 610 -6.72 -10.23 -32.04
CA ARG A 610 -6.99 -8.84 -32.42
C ARG A 610 -7.24 -7.94 -31.20
N LEU A 611 -8.02 -8.40 -30.23
CA LEU A 611 -8.24 -7.67 -28.99
C LEU A 611 -6.93 -7.44 -28.25
N GLN A 612 -6.04 -8.45 -28.18
CA GLN A 612 -4.71 -8.29 -27.60
C GLN A 612 -3.88 -7.23 -28.35
N GLN A 613 -3.81 -7.28 -29.68
CA GLN A 613 -3.07 -6.29 -30.47
C GLN A 613 -3.59 -4.87 -30.24
N ASN A 614 -4.91 -4.68 -30.20
CA ASN A 614 -5.50 -3.39 -29.91
C ASN A 614 -5.19 -2.95 -28.47
N SER A 615 -5.33 -3.81 -27.47
CA SER A 615 -4.96 -3.50 -26.08
C SER A 615 -3.48 -3.14 -25.94
N GLU A 616 -2.58 -3.80 -26.68
CA GLU A 616 -1.14 -3.48 -26.69
C GLU A 616 -0.86 -2.10 -27.32
N GLN A 617 -1.52 -1.76 -28.43
CA GLN A 617 -1.43 -0.45 -29.04
C GLN A 617 -1.95 0.66 -28.12
N GLU A 618 -3.13 0.45 -27.53
CA GLU A 618 -3.73 1.38 -26.55
C GLU A 618 -2.85 1.52 -25.31
N PHE A 619 -2.21 0.44 -24.85
CA PHE A 619 -1.28 0.48 -23.72
C PHE A 619 -0.01 1.29 -24.04
N GLN A 620 0.51 1.21 -25.27
CA GLN A 620 1.61 2.09 -25.71
C GLN A 620 1.17 3.56 -25.74
N GLN A 621 -0.06 3.83 -26.19
CA GLN A 621 -0.61 5.19 -26.14
C GLN A 621 -0.80 5.67 -24.70
N LEU A 622 -1.23 4.80 -23.79
CA LEU A 622 -1.32 5.10 -22.36
C LEU A 622 0.07 5.44 -21.78
N GLN A 623 1.11 4.69 -22.14
CA GLN A 623 2.48 4.99 -21.69
C GLN A 623 2.96 6.36 -22.18
N ASN A 624 2.68 6.70 -23.44
CA ASN A 624 3.04 8.00 -24.00
C ASN A 624 2.24 9.13 -23.33
N ALA A 625 0.94 8.96 -23.17
CA ALA A 625 0.08 9.92 -22.48
C ALA A 625 0.51 10.11 -21.02
N LEU A 626 0.91 9.04 -20.32
CA LEU A 626 1.43 9.12 -18.95
C LEU A 626 2.76 9.88 -18.86
N GLN A 627 3.60 9.82 -19.90
CA GLN A 627 4.82 10.63 -19.97
C GLN A 627 4.51 12.10 -20.24
N GLU A 628 3.59 12.39 -21.16
CA GLU A 628 3.14 13.74 -21.50
C GLU A 628 2.45 14.43 -20.31
N GLU A 629 1.54 13.73 -19.63
CA GLU A 629 0.75 14.24 -18.51
C GLU A 629 1.46 14.13 -17.16
N ARG A 630 2.71 13.63 -17.11
CA ARG A 630 3.43 13.38 -15.85
C ARG A 630 3.58 14.63 -14.98
N GLU A 631 3.94 15.75 -15.60
CA GLU A 631 4.13 17.02 -14.88
C GLU A 631 2.79 17.61 -14.43
N LEU A 632 1.70 17.41 -15.19
CA LEU A 632 0.36 17.80 -14.76
C LEU A 632 -0.07 16.99 -13.53
N ILE A 633 0.13 15.67 -13.55
CA ILE A 633 -0.13 14.79 -12.39
C ILE A 633 0.69 15.25 -11.19
N ARG A 634 1.96 15.64 -11.39
CA ARG A 634 2.81 16.15 -10.31
C ARG A 634 2.28 17.47 -9.74
N GLN A 635 1.85 18.40 -10.59
CA GLN A 635 1.25 19.68 -10.18
C GLN A 635 -0.02 19.45 -9.37
N SER A 636 -0.95 18.61 -9.84
CA SER A 636 -2.17 18.28 -9.10
C SER A 636 -1.85 17.65 -7.73
N VAL A 637 -0.86 16.75 -7.66
CA VAL A 637 -0.43 16.15 -6.39
C VAL A 637 0.19 17.17 -5.44
N ALA A 638 0.96 18.12 -5.97
CA ALA A 638 1.55 19.20 -5.19
C ALA A 638 0.45 20.15 -4.65
N GLU A 639 -0.59 20.44 -5.44
CA GLU A 639 -1.74 21.23 -5.03
C GLU A 639 -2.55 20.52 -3.93
N VAL A 640 -2.90 19.24 -4.10
CA VAL A 640 -3.57 18.43 -3.07
C VAL A 640 -2.74 18.38 -1.77
N THR A 641 -1.42 18.22 -1.90
CA THR A 641 -0.53 18.22 -0.73
C THR A 641 -0.45 19.60 -0.07
N THR A 642 -0.50 20.66 -0.86
CA THR A 642 -0.53 22.05 -0.37
C THR A 642 -1.82 22.33 0.37
N ASP A 643 -2.98 21.93 -0.16
CA ASP A 643 -4.28 22.11 0.48
C ASP A 643 -4.39 21.29 1.79
N LEU A 644 -3.84 20.06 1.79
CA LEU A 644 -3.71 19.25 3.01
C LEU A 644 -2.80 19.94 4.04
N LYS A 645 -1.65 20.47 3.59
CA LYS A 645 -0.72 21.22 4.44
C LYS A 645 -1.39 22.48 5.00
N GLU A 646 -2.08 23.26 4.17
CA GLU A 646 -2.80 24.44 4.61
C GLU A 646 -3.90 24.09 5.61
N THR A 647 -4.64 23.01 5.40
CA THR A 647 -5.65 22.53 6.36
C THR A 647 -5.01 22.24 7.71
N ILE A 648 -3.88 21.51 7.74
CA ILE A 648 -3.18 21.17 8.99
C ILE A 648 -2.51 22.40 9.63
N VAL A 649 -1.86 23.26 8.83
CA VAL A 649 -1.09 24.42 9.32
C VAL A 649 -1.98 25.60 9.72
N SER A 650 -3.06 25.89 8.97
CA SER A 650 -4.01 26.97 9.31
C SER A 650 -4.68 26.72 10.65
N HIS A 651 -4.93 25.46 10.99
CA HIS A 651 -5.50 25.04 12.27
C HIS A 651 -4.43 24.88 13.37
N ASN A 652 -3.14 24.85 13.01
CA ASN A 652 -2.00 24.90 13.94
C ASN A 652 -1.54 26.32 14.31
N LYS A 653 -1.99 27.35 13.58
CA LYS A 653 -1.81 28.74 14.00
C LYS A 653 -2.86 29.03 15.09
N MET A 654 -2.41 29.10 16.35
CA MET A 654 -3.22 29.53 17.49
C MET A 654 -4.12 30.71 17.08
N PRO A 655 -5.45 30.67 17.36
CA PRO A 655 -6.18 31.91 17.49
C PRO A 655 -5.62 32.56 18.76
N ALA A 656 -4.89 33.66 18.60
CA ALA A 656 -4.39 34.49 19.70
C ALA A 656 -5.51 35.16 20.54
N ALA A 657 -6.75 34.65 20.46
CA ALA A 657 -7.97 35.28 20.95
C ALA A 657 -8.98 34.28 21.58
N ILE A 658 -8.55 33.09 22.05
CA ILE A 658 -9.47 32.17 22.76
C ILE A 658 -9.41 32.31 24.30
N GLU A 659 -8.95 33.45 24.80
CA GLU A 659 -8.95 33.74 26.24
C GLU A 659 -10.15 34.57 26.73
N GLN A 660 -11.07 35.02 25.87
CA GLN A 660 -12.13 35.94 26.34
C GLN A 660 -13.60 35.60 26.12
N ASP A 661 -13.99 34.58 25.34
CA ASP A 661 -15.42 34.24 25.25
C ASP A 661 -15.72 32.82 25.71
N ALA A 662 -16.37 32.77 26.87
CA ALA A 662 -17.01 31.62 27.47
C ALA A 662 -18.27 31.27 26.69
N GLU A 663 -18.13 30.49 25.61
CA GLU A 663 -19.18 29.64 24.98
C GLU A 663 -18.54 28.93 23.76
N ARG A 664 -17.70 27.91 24.00
CA ARG A 664 -16.99 27.20 22.92
C ARG A 664 -17.90 26.17 22.24
N GLU A 665 -18.58 26.57 21.17
CA GLU A 665 -18.84 25.65 20.06
C GLU A 665 -17.48 25.36 19.39
N SER A 666 -16.84 24.26 19.75
CA SER A 666 -15.60 23.81 19.10
C SER A 666 -15.86 23.66 17.60
N THR A 667 -15.05 24.37 16.81
CA THR A 667 -15.19 24.43 15.35
C THR A 667 -14.86 23.09 14.71
N THR A 668 -15.60 22.72 13.67
CA THR A 668 -15.25 21.57 12.82
C THR A 668 -14.04 21.90 11.96
N ILE A 669 -13.26 20.89 11.58
CA ILE A 669 -12.13 21.06 10.66
C ILE A 669 -12.65 21.66 9.36
N LYS A 670 -12.16 22.86 9.00
CA LYS A 670 -12.46 23.50 7.72
C LYS A 670 -11.40 23.07 6.72
N THR A 671 -11.77 22.17 5.85
CA THR A 671 -10.94 21.70 4.75
C THR A 671 -10.94 22.71 3.61
N ASN A 672 -9.75 23.11 3.16
CA ASN A 672 -9.58 23.94 1.97
C ASN A 672 -9.77 23.06 0.72
N TYR A 673 -10.91 23.17 0.05
CA TYR A 673 -11.20 22.39 -1.16
C TYR A 673 -11.06 23.22 -2.43
N ARG A 674 -10.50 22.63 -3.48
CA ARG A 674 -10.43 23.19 -4.83
C ARG A 674 -10.90 22.15 -5.84
N TYR A 675 -12.19 22.13 -6.14
CA TYR A 675 -12.78 21.15 -7.05
C TYR A 675 -12.02 21.00 -8.38
N GLY A 676 -11.64 19.76 -8.73
CA GLY A 676 -11.29 19.37 -10.10
C GLY A 676 -9.81 19.48 -10.45
N LEU A 677 -8.91 19.46 -9.47
CA LEU A 677 -7.46 19.60 -9.69
C LEU A 677 -6.86 18.40 -10.41
N PHE A 678 -7.41 17.20 -10.22
CA PHE A 678 -6.91 15.99 -10.86
C PHE A 678 -7.69 15.67 -12.14
N SER A 679 -7.19 16.17 -13.27
CA SER A 679 -7.78 15.92 -14.59
C SER A 679 -6.74 15.36 -15.58
N PRO A 680 -6.35 14.07 -15.52
CA PRO A 680 -5.73 13.38 -16.65
C PRO A 680 -6.81 12.63 -17.46
N PRO A 681 -7.64 13.34 -18.26
CA PRO A 681 -8.75 12.73 -18.97
C PRO A 681 -8.25 11.70 -19.98
N ARG A 682 -7.04 11.85 -20.54
CA ARG A 682 -6.55 10.96 -21.57
C ARG A 682 -6.05 9.65 -20.98
N CYS A 683 -5.20 9.68 -19.96
CA CYS A 683 -4.69 8.46 -19.33
C CYS A 683 -5.82 7.62 -18.71
N LEU A 684 -6.79 8.26 -18.05
CA LEU A 684 -7.92 7.55 -17.44
C LEU A 684 -8.84 6.92 -18.48
N LYS A 685 -9.15 7.64 -19.56
CA LYS A 685 -9.95 7.09 -20.67
C LYS A 685 -9.24 5.93 -21.36
N LEU A 686 -7.95 6.06 -21.62
CA LEU A 686 -7.14 5.00 -22.24
C LEU A 686 -7.09 3.76 -21.32
N LYS A 687 -6.83 3.96 -20.01
CA LYS A 687 -6.84 2.87 -19.04
C LYS A 687 -8.18 2.13 -19.01
N ALA A 688 -9.29 2.87 -18.86
CA ALA A 688 -10.62 2.26 -18.81
C ALA A 688 -10.95 1.47 -20.08
N HIS A 689 -10.55 1.99 -21.25
CA HIS A 689 -10.77 1.29 -22.51
C HIS A 689 -9.89 0.03 -22.65
N ILE A 690 -8.64 0.05 -22.17
CA ILE A 690 -7.78 -1.14 -22.13
C ILE A 690 -8.38 -2.21 -21.21
N GLU A 691 -8.90 -1.82 -20.05
CA GLU A 691 -9.57 -2.73 -19.10
C GLU A 691 -10.83 -3.34 -19.73
N GLU A 692 -11.65 -2.55 -20.44
CA GLU A 692 -12.80 -3.04 -21.21
C GLU A 692 -12.39 -4.08 -22.28
N LEU A 693 -11.34 -3.81 -23.05
CA LEU A 693 -10.83 -4.74 -24.06
C LEU A 693 -10.26 -6.02 -23.45
N ALA A 694 -9.57 -5.92 -22.31
CA ALA A 694 -9.01 -7.05 -21.59
C ALA A 694 -10.10 -7.96 -21.02
N ASP A 695 -11.15 -7.37 -20.44
CA ASP A 695 -12.31 -8.07 -19.92
C ASP A 695 -13.10 -8.74 -21.05
N PHE A 696 -13.28 -8.05 -22.18
CA PHE A 696 -13.91 -8.63 -23.35
C PHE A 696 -13.12 -9.83 -23.89
N ARG A 697 -11.78 -9.72 -23.97
CA ARG A 697 -10.92 -10.85 -24.36
C ARG A 697 -11.06 -12.02 -23.40
N ALA A 698 -11.12 -11.79 -22.10
CA ALA A 698 -11.28 -12.85 -21.11
C ALA A 698 -12.61 -13.61 -21.33
N GLN A 699 -13.70 -12.88 -21.61
CA GLN A 699 -15.01 -13.47 -21.93
C GLN A 699 -15.00 -14.33 -23.20
N ILE A 700 -14.25 -13.92 -24.24
CA ILE A 700 -14.12 -14.71 -25.48
C ILE A 700 -13.22 -15.92 -25.30
N SER A 701 -12.16 -15.80 -24.49
CA SER A 701 -11.18 -16.87 -24.27
C SER A 701 -11.74 -18.04 -23.45
N THR A 702 -12.70 -17.79 -22.55
CA THR A 702 -13.38 -18.87 -21.81
C THR A 702 -14.29 -19.72 -22.69
N VAL A 703 -14.84 -19.16 -23.78
CA VAL A 703 -15.66 -19.87 -24.76
C VAL A 703 -14.82 -20.75 -25.70
N ALA A 704 -13.53 -20.45 -25.86
CA ALA A 704 -12.62 -21.21 -26.72
C ALA A 704 -12.06 -22.50 -26.08
N VAL A 705 -12.23 -22.67 -24.75
CA VAL A 705 -11.66 -23.78 -23.96
C VAL A 705 -12.72 -24.80 -23.51
N GLY A 706 -14.01 -24.46 -23.66
CA GLY A 706 -15.14 -25.36 -23.40
C GLY A 706 -15.74 -25.85 -24.70
#